data_AF-A0A976HTK1-F1
#
_entry.id   AF-A0A976HTK1-F1
#
_cell.length_a   1.000
_cell.length_b   1.000
_cell.length_c   1.000
_cell.angle_alpha   90.00
_cell.angle_beta   90.00
_cell.angle_gamma   90.00
#
_symmetry.space_group_name_H-M   'P 1'
#
loop_
_entity.id
_entity.type
_entity.pdbx_description
1 polymer ?
#
loop_
_entity_poly.entity_id
_entity_poly.type
_entity_poly.pdbx_seq_one_letter_code
_entity_poly.pdbx_strand_id
1 'polypeptide(L)'
;MRLTLPFFKFRRSNTLINSWLVLGLSMCCFSVWGQTTDSTRTDVATQQILPDFQKRYTANYQTALLRAKEQKWVVSKKYANGKIIKLQGIDSFGFPIYYTTHNAAAATATRTDELYRGGDLGVDITGKLPELDGRLGLWDGGEPRLSHVELSGRTRQKDDNSTYSDHATHLAGTLIAAGVNAQVKGMAFSAKLDVWDYTNDLVEMTQAAKKLLVSNHAYGPVSGWFLNPNRPGTNPNRQWEWWGNTQISPTEDHRFGFYDEKARDFDRLAYNFPYYLIVKSADNKRIETGPPAGTSYFLRNTAETSILERSRNDSYDVIPAEANAKNILTVGAAEVTVSNGVLTNFKTANFSGWGPTDDGRIKPDLLGVGKDIISSTASSNNAYAFFSGTSMASANVSGTLILLQELFYNLNKQQFMRSATLKGLVLHTADKPSGSPNYEHGWGLLNAEKAARVMLNKDLAHLMSERTLKQNETFRQKIMAGGGPLLVTICWTDPEALPTQALARNLNNRSPKLVNDLDLRLITADNYTWFPWILDPAQPAKAAVPGDNIRDNVEQIIVPKTSLGQVFNIVVRHKNTLSNNGQPYSIVVSGVAPQDCEAAVRVVKGTDTTLCGGGRMRLQVRGENAVTYEWTKDGKVLTTNESPMLDITQSGIYSVKITGYQCTAQSRTVVVKSASLTAAITPAGSLTVCPNTSIRLSASTGTNYRYQWLRNGQPIVGATSPVLNTTEAGTYSIATTSDQCTAISNATQLLSAAMQPTISTNTGTIIPKGGSIRLTTNVGDNTLYQWYKNNNPLATATGPRYVATESGKYTVQLTQNNCSLLSKPLELTSVLDVIPGAIKPINVALPSVYIEKINLQLFPNPVSKELTVAYLSENSYNLTASVISLDGIVLMQKLLNDNGKTFTNQFDVATLPSGLYLVQVSDGNRIISKSFVKM
;
A
#
# COMPACT_ATOMS: atom_id res chain seq x y z
N MET A 1 -52.77 -4.26 -42.52
CA MET A 1 -54.18 -4.56 -42.85
C MET A 1 -55.02 -4.17 -41.63
N ARG A 2 -55.24 -2.87 -41.34
CA ARG A 2 -56.37 -1.98 -41.73
C ARG A 2 -57.76 -2.64 -41.71
N LEU A 3 -58.62 -2.17 -40.79
CA LEU A 3 -60.07 -1.88 -40.88
C LEU A 3 -60.56 -1.43 -39.47
N THR A 4 -60.66 -0.15 -39.07
CA THR A 4 -61.67 0.93 -39.29
C THR A 4 -63.09 0.74 -38.70
N LEU A 5 -63.37 1.47 -37.59
CA LEU A 5 -64.52 2.39 -37.25
C LEU A 5 -65.99 1.85 -37.27
N PRO A 6 -67.05 2.54 -36.71
CA PRO A 6 -67.18 3.96 -36.31
C PRO A 6 -68.01 4.37 -35.04
N PHE A 7 -67.82 5.63 -34.62
CA PHE A 7 -68.72 6.70 -34.09
C PHE A 7 -70.14 6.44 -33.51
N PHE A 8 -70.48 7.17 -32.40
CA PHE A 8 -71.51 8.24 -32.25
C PHE A 8 -71.48 8.82 -30.79
N LYS A 9 -71.14 10.11 -30.51
CA LYS A 9 -72.01 11.34 -30.36
C LYS A 9 -72.93 11.30 -29.10
N PHE A 10 -72.95 12.24 -28.11
CA PHE A 10 -73.29 13.67 -28.14
C PHE A 10 -73.07 14.40 -26.76
N ARG A 11 -72.61 15.68 -26.80
CA ARG A 11 -72.84 16.91 -25.96
C ARG A 11 -73.00 16.84 -24.41
N ARG A 12 -72.26 17.61 -23.59
CA ARG A 12 -72.08 19.10 -23.38
C ARG A 12 -73.04 19.72 -22.34
N SER A 13 -72.46 20.24 -21.25
CA SER A 13 -72.69 21.58 -20.67
C SER A 13 -71.48 21.92 -19.76
N ASN A 14 -70.45 22.63 -20.21
CA ASN A 14 -70.29 24.10 -20.15
C ASN A 14 -71.04 24.78 -19.01
N THR A 15 -70.32 25.40 -18.07
CA THR A 15 -70.08 26.86 -18.08
C THR A 15 -68.91 27.22 -17.13
N LEU A 16 -67.83 27.81 -17.66
CA LEU A 16 -67.45 29.25 -17.59
C LEU A 16 -66.85 29.65 -16.22
N ILE A 17 -65.81 30.46 -16.05
CA ILE A 17 -64.92 31.24 -16.92
C ILE A 17 -63.86 31.85 -15.97
N ASN A 18 -62.67 32.09 -16.53
CA ASN A 18 -61.69 33.16 -16.25
C ASN A 18 -60.29 32.63 -15.88
N SER A 19 -59.30 32.67 -16.79
CA SER A 19 -58.67 33.84 -17.45
C SER A 19 -57.51 34.37 -16.61
N TRP A 20 -56.27 34.62 -17.06
CA TRP A 20 -55.59 34.74 -18.36
C TRP A 20 -54.07 34.62 -18.06
N LEU A 21 -53.26 33.98 -18.94
CA LEU A 21 -52.13 34.56 -19.74
C LEU A 21 -50.98 35.21 -18.93
N VAL A 22 -49.66 35.04 -19.20
CA VAL A 22 -48.92 34.99 -20.47
C VAL A 22 -47.42 34.72 -20.20
N LEU A 23 -46.76 34.06 -21.19
CA LEU A 23 -45.33 34.01 -21.62
C LEU A 23 -44.18 34.45 -20.69
N GLY A 24 -42.98 33.86 -20.73
CA GLY A 24 -42.41 32.87 -21.63
C GLY A 24 -40.87 32.74 -21.46
N LEU A 25 -40.33 31.72 -22.12
CA LEU A 25 -38.95 31.53 -22.62
C LEU A 25 -37.72 31.53 -21.67
N SER A 26 -37.11 30.33 -21.62
CA SER A 26 -35.70 30.06 -21.99
C SER A 26 -34.66 29.79 -20.88
N MET A 27 -34.06 28.59 -21.04
CA MET A 27 -32.72 28.14 -20.69
C MET A 27 -32.31 27.85 -19.22
N CYS A 28 -31.98 26.57 -19.03
CA CYS A 28 -30.98 25.97 -18.15
C CYS A 28 -31.14 26.13 -16.63
N CYS A 29 -31.49 25.02 -15.95
CA CYS A 29 -30.68 24.45 -14.85
C CYS A 29 -31.31 23.15 -14.34
N PHE A 30 -30.45 22.19 -14.00
CA PHE A 30 -30.79 20.98 -13.25
C PHE A 30 -31.37 21.33 -11.87
N SER A 31 -32.48 20.70 -11.49
CA SER A 31 -32.72 20.34 -10.10
C SER A 31 -33.67 19.15 -10.02
N VAL A 32 -33.15 18.11 -9.37
CA VAL A 32 -33.83 17.06 -8.59
C VAL A 32 -35.19 17.54 -8.06
N TRP A 33 -36.20 16.66 -8.02
CA TRP A 33 -37.11 16.44 -6.87
C TRP A 33 -38.11 15.31 -7.20
N GLY A 34 -38.13 14.32 -6.30
CA GLY A 34 -39.01 13.15 -6.34
C GLY A 34 -38.74 12.12 -5.23
N GLN A 35 -38.26 12.57 -4.06
CA GLN A 35 -38.16 11.81 -2.81
C GLN A 35 -38.62 12.73 -1.67
N THR A 36 -39.93 12.88 -1.42
CA THR A 36 -40.39 13.81 -0.35
C THR A 36 -41.69 13.41 0.37
N THR A 37 -42.06 12.13 0.42
CA THR A 37 -43.15 11.68 1.32
C THR A 37 -42.68 10.88 2.53
N ASP A 38 -41.58 10.12 2.42
CA ASP A 38 -41.02 9.33 3.53
C ASP A 38 -40.04 10.12 4.42
N SER A 39 -39.26 11.05 3.85
CA SER A 39 -38.35 11.91 4.61
C SER A 39 -39.11 12.86 5.54
N THR A 40 -40.19 13.47 5.05
CA THR A 40 -41.09 14.34 5.83
C THR A 40 -41.77 13.61 6.99
N ARG A 41 -42.10 12.31 6.83
CA ARG A 41 -42.68 11.50 7.91
C ARG A 41 -41.67 11.19 9.02
N THR A 42 -40.42 11.00 8.63
CA THR A 42 -39.29 10.72 9.53
C THR A 42 -38.86 11.98 10.31
N ASP A 43 -38.87 13.14 9.64
CA ASP A 43 -38.58 14.44 10.27
C ASP A 43 -39.70 14.88 11.23
N VAL A 44 -40.97 14.63 10.90
CA VAL A 44 -42.11 14.87 11.80
C VAL A 44 -42.06 13.94 13.02
N ALA A 45 -41.70 12.67 12.85
CA ALA A 45 -41.51 11.75 13.98
C ALA A 45 -40.39 12.21 14.92
N THR A 46 -39.31 12.78 14.38
CA THR A 46 -38.16 13.22 15.17
C THR A 46 -38.39 14.58 15.85
N GLN A 47 -39.11 15.51 15.22
CA GLN A 47 -39.34 16.86 15.78
C GLN A 47 -40.62 16.98 16.64
N GLN A 48 -41.64 16.14 16.42
CA GLN A 48 -42.93 16.27 17.12
C GLN A 48 -43.25 15.09 18.06
N ILE A 49 -42.88 13.85 17.69
CA ILE A 49 -43.27 12.65 18.44
C ILE A 49 -42.25 12.32 19.55
N LEU A 50 -40.94 12.48 19.27
CA LEU A 50 -39.89 12.20 20.23
C LEU A 50 -40.00 13.01 21.54
N PRO A 51 -40.27 14.35 21.51
CA PRO A 51 -40.49 15.11 22.75
C PRO A 51 -41.70 14.62 23.55
N ASP A 52 -42.77 14.18 22.89
CA ASP A 52 -43.96 13.65 23.55
C ASP A 52 -43.69 12.28 24.21
N PHE A 53 -42.96 11.40 23.53
CA PHE A 53 -42.57 10.09 24.08
C PHE A 53 -41.66 10.26 25.30
N GLN A 54 -40.71 11.20 25.21
CA GLN A 54 -39.79 11.49 26.30
C GLN A 54 -40.53 12.12 27.48
N LYS A 55 -41.47 13.04 27.25
CA LYS A 55 -42.32 13.63 28.29
C LYS A 55 -43.19 12.56 28.98
N ARG A 56 -43.83 11.67 28.22
CA ARG A 56 -44.66 10.58 28.78
C ARG A 56 -43.84 9.58 29.58
N TYR A 57 -42.68 9.18 29.06
CA TYR A 57 -41.75 8.32 29.77
C TYR A 57 -41.26 8.95 31.08
N THR A 58 -40.79 10.20 31.04
CA THR A 58 -40.31 10.90 32.25
C THR A 58 -41.42 11.07 33.29
N ALA A 59 -42.65 11.41 32.87
CA ALA A 59 -43.78 11.54 33.78
C ALA A 59 -44.16 10.20 34.44
N ASN A 60 -44.21 9.11 33.67
CA ASN A 60 -44.48 7.76 34.18
C ASN A 60 -43.38 7.28 35.13
N TYR A 61 -42.11 7.51 34.80
CA TYR A 61 -40.98 7.13 35.62
C TYR A 61 -40.91 7.92 36.94
N GLN A 62 -41.16 9.24 36.92
CA GLN A 62 -41.24 10.05 38.15
C GLN A 62 -42.39 9.60 39.06
N THR A 63 -43.53 9.26 38.47
CA THR A 63 -44.67 8.69 39.21
C THR A 63 -44.29 7.35 39.84
N ALA A 64 -43.55 6.50 39.12
CA ALA A 64 -43.03 5.25 39.64
C ALA A 64 -42.06 5.43 40.80
N LEU A 65 -41.17 6.44 40.77
CA LEU A 65 -40.25 6.75 41.87
C LEU A 65 -40.98 7.23 43.13
N LEU A 66 -42.04 8.02 42.97
CA LEU A 66 -42.90 8.46 44.08
C LEU A 66 -43.65 7.27 44.69
N ARG A 67 -44.32 6.47 43.85
CA ARG A 67 -45.00 5.24 44.27
C ARG A 67 -44.04 4.23 44.89
N ALA A 68 -42.80 4.16 44.44
CA ALA A 68 -41.79 3.28 45.02
C ALA A 68 -41.42 3.66 46.46
N LYS A 69 -41.38 4.96 46.77
CA LYS A 69 -41.20 5.45 48.15
C LYS A 69 -42.42 5.12 49.02
N GLU A 70 -43.63 5.33 48.50
CA GLU A 70 -44.89 5.09 49.22
C GLU A 70 -45.15 3.60 49.49
N GLN A 71 -44.95 2.77 48.48
CA GLN A 71 -45.28 1.34 48.46
C GLN A 71 -44.06 0.44 48.79
N LYS A 72 -42.93 1.05 49.18
CA LYS A 72 -41.65 0.38 49.50
C LYS A 72 -41.13 -0.53 48.38
N TRP A 73 -41.34 -0.14 47.13
CA TRP A 73 -40.77 -0.84 45.98
C TRP A 73 -39.27 -0.54 45.85
N VAL A 74 -38.50 -1.56 45.47
CA VAL A 74 -37.05 -1.42 45.30
C VAL A 74 -36.75 -0.72 43.98
N VAL A 75 -36.01 0.38 43.97
CA VAL A 75 -35.68 1.05 42.69
C VAL A 75 -34.69 0.21 41.85
N SER A 76 -33.86 -0.59 42.52
CA SER A 76 -32.98 -1.57 41.92
C SER A 76 -32.73 -2.71 42.90
N LYS A 77 -32.72 -3.97 42.45
CA LYS A 77 -32.41 -5.13 43.30
C LYS A 77 -31.63 -6.18 42.54
N LYS A 78 -30.52 -6.63 43.13
CA LYS A 78 -29.75 -7.79 42.70
C LYS A 78 -30.19 -9.01 43.52
N TYR A 79 -30.60 -10.08 42.86
CA TYR A 79 -30.98 -11.35 43.49
C TYR A 79 -29.77 -12.28 43.65
N ALA A 80 -29.91 -13.31 44.49
CA ALA A 80 -28.86 -14.29 44.78
C ALA A 80 -28.37 -15.08 43.53
N ASN A 81 -29.21 -15.17 42.49
CA ASN A 81 -28.88 -15.74 41.19
C ASN A 81 -28.17 -14.76 40.23
N GLY A 82 -27.80 -13.56 40.69
CA GLY A 82 -27.12 -12.55 39.88
C GLY A 82 -28.06 -11.62 39.09
N LYS A 83 -29.36 -11.91 39.03
CA LYS A 83 -30.36 -11.11 38.30
C LYS A 83 -30.49 -9.71 38.89
N ILE A 84 -30.41 -8.68 38.06
CA ILE A 84 -30.65 -7.28 38.47
C ILE A 84 -31.99 -6.84 37.87
N ILE A 85 -32.90 -6.36 38.71
CA ILE A 85 -34.12 -5.66 38.28
C ILE A 85 -33.97 -4.16 38.55
N LYS A 86 -34.45 -3.31 37.63
CA LYS A 86 -34.51 -1.84 37.81
C LYS A 86 -35.91 -1.33 37.50
N LEU A 87 -36.45 -0.48 38.37
CA LEU A 87 -37.76 0.15 38.16
C LEU A 87 -37.69 1.07 36.95
N GLN A 88 -38.67 1.04 36.07
CA GLN A 88 -38.73 1.85 34.84
C GLN A 88 -40.01 2.67 34.71
N GLY A 89 -41.04 2.33 35.46
CA GLY A 89 -42.34 2.96 35.30
C GLY A 89 -43.42 2.28 36.13
N ILE A 90 -44.66 2.71 35.92
CA ILE A 90 -45.85 2.01 36.38
C ILE A 90 -46.75 1.67 35.19
N ASP A 91 -47.43 0.54 35.23
CA ASP A 91 -48.40 0.16 34.21
C ASP A 91 -49.73 0.93 34.35
N SER A 92 -50.68 0.64 33.45
CA SER A 92 -52.01 1.27 33.45
C SER A 92 -52.85 0.98 34.71
N PHE A 93 -52.45 0.01 35.52
CA PHE A 93 -53.10 -0.37 36.77
C PHE A 93 -52.33 0.15 38.00
N GLY A 94 -51.23 0.86 37.79
CA GLY A 94 -50.42 1.48 38.83
C GLY A 94 -49.42 0.54 39.50
N PHE A 95 -49.09 -0.62 38.92
CA PHE A 95 -48.07 -1.56 39.41
C PHE A 95 -46.69 -1.26 38.82
N PRO A 96 -45.58 -1.60 39.52
CA PRO A 96 -44.23 -1.25 39.08
C PRO A 96 -43.78 -2.10 37.88
N ILE A 97 -43.25 -1.45 36.86
CA ILE A 97 -42.58 -2.08 35.72
C ILE A 97 -41.09 -2.15 36.00
N TYR A 98 -40.53 -3.36 36.01
CA TYR A 98 -39.11 -3.62 36.22
C TYR A 98 -38.43 -4.17 34.96
N TYR A 99 -37.26 -3.65 34.60
CA TYR A 99 -36.40 -4.22 33.55
C TYR A 99 -35.32 -5.12 34.14
N THR A 100 -34.91 -6.13 33.38
CA THR A 100 -33.80 -7.08 33.64
C THR A 100 -33.24 -7.57 32.29
N THR A 101 -32.07 -8.22 32.23
CA THR A 101 -31.29 -8.50 30.98
C THR A 101 -31.99 -9.40 29.94
N HIS A 102 -31.55 -9.35 28.67
CA HIS A 102 -32.42 -9.34 27.46
C HIS A 102 -32.08 -10.40 26.38
N ASN A 103 -33.02 -10.75 25.48
CA ASN A 103 -32.70 -11.40 24.19
C ASN A 103 -31.83 -10.48 23.31
N ALA A 104 -32.00 -9.17 23.47
CA ALA A 104 -31.08 -8.16 22.94
C ALA A 104 -29.64 -8.36 23.44
N ALA A 105 -29.42 -8.83 24.68
CA ALA A 105 -28.08 -9.09 25.18
C ALA A 105 -27.46 -10.34 24.53
N ALA A 106 -28.28 -11.33 24.16
CA ALA A 106 -27.82 -12.45 23.36
C ALA A 106 -27.39 -11.98 21.96
N ALA A 107 -28.20 -11.13 21.30
CA ALA A 107 -27.85 -10.52 20.01
C ALA A 107 -26.56 -9.71 20.11
N THR A 108 -26.41 -8.85 21.11
CA THR A 108 -25.18 -8.07 21.35
C THR A 108 -23.97 -8.95 21.63
N ALA A 109 -24.12 -10.02 22.42
CA ALA A 109 -23.00 -10.90 22.74
C ALA A 109 -22.51 -11.69 21.51
N THR A 110 -23.42 -12.13 20.64
CA THR A 110 -23.07 -12.77 19.37
C THR A 110 -22.82 -11.77 18.24
N ARG A 111 -23.00 -10.46 18.50
CA ARG A 111 -22.93 -9.35 17.54
C ARG A 111 -23.84 -9.56 16.34
N THR A 112 -25.00 -10.14 16.60
CA THR A 112 -26.06 -10.30 15.61
C THR A 112 -26.72 -8.96 15.30
N ASP A 113 -26.76 -8.06 16.28
CA ASP A 113 -27.25 -6.70 16.14
C ASP A 113 -26.43 -5.83 15.19
N GLU A 114 -25.14 -6.12 15.02
CA GLU A 114 -24.28 -5.49 14.00
C GLU A 114 -24.72 -5.77 12.55
N LEU A 115 -25.54 -6.82 12.35
CA LEU A 115 -26.12 -7.15 11.05
C LEU A 115 -27.37 -6.30 10.74
N TYR A 116 -27.93 -5.61 11.71
CA TYR A 116 -29.14 -4.81 11.53
C TYR A 116 -28.81 -3.41 11.03
N ARG A 117 -29.84 -2.70 10.54
CA ARG A 117 -29.71 -1.28 10.23
C ARG A 117 -29.16 -0.50 11.44
N GLY A 118 -28.08 0.24 11.19
CA GLY A 118 -27.43 1.09 12.19
C GLY A 118 -26.25 0.44 12.91
N GLY A 119 -25.97 -0.85 12.66
CA GLY A 119 -24.72 -1.48 13.07
C GLY A 119 -23.51 -1.01 12.25
N ASP A 120 -22.31 -1.29 12.74
CA ASP A 120 -21.03 -0.78 12.20
C ASP A 120 -20.66 -1.37 10.84
N LEU A 121 -21.33 -2.45 10.42
CA LEU A 121 -21.08 -3.10 9.14
C LEU A 121 -21.70 -2.35 7.95
N GLY A 122 -22.70 -1.49 8.22
CA GLY A 122 -23.46 -0.78 7.20
C GLY A 122 -24.33 -1.70 6.33
N VAL A 123 -24.80 -2.81 6.91
CA VAL A 123 -25.78 -3.73 6.28
C VAL A 123 -27.16 -3.56 6.95
N ASP A 124 -28.20 -4.11 6.33
CA ASP A 124 -29.57 -4.11 6.87
C ASP A 124 -30.22 -5.47 6.55
N ILE A 125 -29.80 -6.50 7.27
CA ILE A 125 -30.29 -7.87 7.11
C ILE A 125 -31.03 -8.30 8.36
N THR A 126 -32.25 -8.79 8.18
CA THR A 126 -33.21 -9.01 9.28
C THR A 126 -34.00 -10.30 9.11
N GLY A 127 -33.71 -11.06 8.05
CA GLY A 127 -34.44 -12.23 7.60
C GLY A 127 -35.60 -11.90 6.66
N LYS A 128 -35.69 -10.66 6.16
CA LYS A 128 -36.82 -10.18 5.36
C LYS A 128 -36.77 -10.68 3.92
N LEU A 129 -35.60 -11.10 3.42
CA LEU A 129 -35.42 -11.62 2.08
C LEU A 129 -36.47 -12.71 1.75
N PRO A 130 -37.36 -12.50 0.76
CA PRO A 130 -38.44 -13.44 0.43
C PRO A 130 -37.94 -14.85 0.13
N GLU A 131 -36.74 -14.97 -0.43
CA GLU A 131 -36.09 -16.23 -0.77
C GLU A 131 -35.73 -17.06 0.48
N LEU A 132 -35.77 -16.50 1.69
CA LEU A 132 -35.59 -17.24 2.94
C LEU A 132 -36.88 -17.92 3.44
N ASP A 133 -38.04 -17.63 2.86
CA ASP A 133 -39.30 -18.21 3.33
C ASP A 133 -39.31 -19.75 3.22
N GLY A 134 -39.41 -20.43 4.37
CA GLY A 134 -39.35 -21.89 4.47
C GLY A 134 -37.94 -22.47 4.38
N ARG A 135 -36.92 -21.66 4.69
CA ARG A 135 -35.51 -22.10 4.79
C ARG A 135 -35.00 -22.20 6.23
N LEU A 136 -35.77 -21.71 7.20
CA LEU A 136 -35.52 -21.83 8.62
C LEU A 136 -36.55 -22.77 9.25
N GLY A 137 -36.07 -23.84 9.89
CA GLY A 137 -36.89 -24.84 10.57
C GLY A 137 -36.67 -24.90 12.08
N LEU A 138 -37.67 -25.37 12.84
CA LEU A 138 -37.58 -25.69 14.27
C LEU A 138 -38.27 -27.03 14.52
N TRP A 139 -37.58 -27.94 15.21
CA TRP A 139 -38.16 -29.16 15.77
C TRP A 139 -38.09 -29.10 17.30
N ASP A 140 -39.22 -29.31 17.98
CA ASP A 140 -39.32 -29.28 19.44
C ASP A 140 -40.45 -30.18 20.00
N GLY A 141 -40.71 -30.21 21.30
CA GLY A 141 -41.70 -31.12 21.89
C GLY A 141 -43.17 -30.69 21.77
N GLY A 142 -43.47 -29.59 21.07
CA GLY A 142 -44.81 -29.03 21.01
C GLY A 142 -44.98 -27.93 19.98
N GLU A 143 -46.23 -27.51 19.77
CA GLU A 143 -46.58 -26.38 18.91
C GLU A 143 -46.22 -25.06 19.64
N PRO A 144 -45.52 -24.11 19.00
CA PRO A 144 -45.42 -22.77 19.54
C PRO A 144 -46.78 -22.07 19.46
N ARG A 145 -47.08 -21.15 20.39
CA ARG A 145 -48.30 -20.34 20.29
C ARG A 145 -48.22 -19.42 19.07
N LEU A 146 -48.75 -19.86 17.94
CA LEU A 146 -48.73 -19.13 16.66
C LEU A 146 -49.46 -17.78 16.74
N SER A 147 -50.43 -17.66 17.66
CA SER A 147 -51.17 -16.43 17.94
C SER A 147 -50.43 -15.42 18.85
N HIS A 148 -49.23 -15.77 19.33
CA HIS A 148 -48.40 -14.85 20.11
C HIS A 148 -48.05 -13.60 19.27
N VAL A 149 -48.13 -12.41 19.87
CA VAL A 149 -47.94 -11.12 19.15
C VAL A 149 -46.59 -11.02 18.44
N GLU A 150 -45.58 -11.70 18.98
CA GLU A 150 -44.26 -11.78 18.38
C GLU A 150 -44.15 -12.74 17.19
N LEU A 151 -45.07 -13.71 17.04
CA LEU A 151 -44.96 -14.82 16.08
C LEU A 151 -46.07 -14.82 15.01
N SER A 152 -47.17 -14.11 15.28
CA SER A 152 -48.37 -14.11 14.47
C SER A 152 -48.09 -13.79 13.00
N GLY A 153 -48.58 -14.66 12.12
CA GLY A 153 -48.42 -14.54 10.66
C GLY A 153 -47.04 -14.93 10.11
N ARG A 154 -46.09 -15.36 10.95
CA ARG A 154 -44.71 -15.68 10.53
C ARG A 154 -44.24 -17.08 10.93
N THR A 155 -44.90 -17.72 11.88
CA THR A 155 -44.64 -19.11 12.25
C THR A 155 -45.71 -20.03 11.68
N ARG A 156 -45.33 -21.22 11.19
CA ARG A 156 -46.24 -22.22 10.62
C ARG A 156 -45.93 -23.59 11.22
N GLN A 157 -46.90 -24.19 11.90
CA GLN A 157 -46.84 -25.61 12.25
C GLN A 157 -47.02 -26.44 10.96
N LYS A 158 -46.20 -27.47 10.79
CA LYS A 158 -46.09 -28.26 9.56
C LYS A 158 -46.52 -29.71 9.70
N ASP A 159 -46.71 -30.18 10.92
CA ASP A 159 -47.37 -31.44 11.28
C ASP A 159 -48.71 -31.18 11.99
N ASP A 160 -49.36 -32.25 12.44
CA ASP A 160 -50.69 -32.20 13.05
C ASP A 160 -50.65 -31.95 14.58
N ASN A 161 -49.51 -31.51 15.13
CA ASN A 161 -49.43 -31.20 16.55
C ASN A 161 -50.20 -29.91 16.90
N SER A 162 -50.99 -29.98 17.96
CA SER A 162 -51.82 -28.88 18.46
C SER A 162 -51.59 -28.57 19.94
N THR A 163 -50.62 -29.23 20.57
CA THR A 163 -50.33 -29.02 21.99
C THR A 163 -49.31 -27.91 22.15
N TYR A 164 -49.75 -26.80 22.75
CA TYR A 164 -48.87 -25.67 23.03
C TYR A 164 -47.70 -26.04 23.96
N SER A 165 -46.50 -25.62 23.58
CA SER A 165 -45.29 -25.76 24.37
C SER A 165 -44.66 -24.40 24.66
N ASP A 166 -44.42 -24.12 25.94
CA ASP A 166 -43.64 -22.95 26.36
C ASP A 166 -42.21 -23.03 25.82
N HIS A 167 -41.62 -24.23 25.78
CA HIS A 167 -40.27 -24.43 25.25
C HIS A 167 -40.21 -24.10 23.76
N ALA A 168 -41.11 -24.66 22.94
CA ALA A 168 -41.19 -24.37 21.51
C ALA A 168 -41.47 -22.88 21.23
N THR A 169 -42.40 -22.27 21.97
CA THR A 169 -42.72 -20.84 21.84
C THR A 169 -41.54 -19.95 22.21
N HIS A 170 -40.75 -20.34 23.21
CA HIS A 170 -39.56 -19.61 23.63
C HIS A 170 -38.46 -19.67 22.57
N LEU A 171 -38.21 -20.85 22.00
CA LEU A 171 -37.24 -21.01 20.91
C LEU A 171 -37.67 -20.26 19.65
N ALA A 172 -38.94 -20.36 19.25
CA ALA A 172 -39.48 -19.61 18.12
C ALA A 172 -39.31 -18.09 18.31
N GLY A 173 -39.53 -17.58 19.52
CA GLY A 173 -39.28 -16.19 19.84
C GLY A 173 -37.80 -15.81 19.77
N THR A 174 -36.90 -16.65 20.29
CA THR A 174 -35.45 -16.39 20.22
C THR A 174 -34.96 -16.34 18.77
N LEU A 175 -35.51 -17.19 17.90
CA LEU A 175 -35.23 -17.21 16.48
C LEU A 175 -35.76 -15.96 15.76
N ILE A 176 -37.07 -15.69 15.86
CA ILE A 176 -37.76 -14.78 14.93
C ILE A 176 -38.74 -13.78 15.56
N ALA A 177 -38.83 -13.61 16.89
CA ALA A 177 -39.75 -12.64 17.49
C ALA A 177 -39.63 -11.26 16.83
N ALA A 178 -40.77 -10.64 16.50
CA ALA A 178 -40.84 -9.38 15.73
C ALA A 178 -40.15 -8.22 16.43
N GLY A 179 -40.05 -8.30 17.76
CA GLY A 179 -39.59 -7.22 18.61
C GLY A 179 -40.71 -6.21 18.89
N VAL A 180 -41.97 -6.65 18.95
CA VAL A 180 -43.08 -5.82 19.48
C VAL A 180 -42.71 -5.37 20.89
N ASN A 181 -42.20 -6.31 21.69
CA ASN A 181 -41.34 -6.04 22.83
C ASN A 181 -39.87 -6.04 22.36
N ALA A 182 -39.24 -4.86 22.36
CA ALA A 182 -37.86 -4.71 21.92
C ALA A 182 -36.84 -5.61 22.67
N GLN A 183 -37.16 -6.02 23.90
CA GLN A 183 -36.26 -6.83 24.74
C GLN A 183 -36.21 -8.31 24.39
N VAL A 184 -37.22 -8.80 23.65
CA VAL A 184 -37.34 -10.22 23.26
C VAL A 184 -37.21 -10.43 21.76
N LYS A 185 -36.90 -9.36 21.01
CA LYS A 185 -36.67 -9.39 19.56
C LYS A 185 -35.76 -10.57 19.20
N GLY A 186 -36.23 -11.41 18.27
CA GLY A 186 -35.49 -12.56 17.81
C GLY A 186 -34.31 -12.15 16.95
N MET A 187 -33.36 -13.07 16.79
CA MET A 187 -32.16 -12.81 15.99
C MET A 187 -32.53 -12.44 14.54
N ALA A 188 -33.42 -13.18 13.90
CA ALA A 188 -33.94 -12.89 12.56
C ALA A 188 -35.40 -12.38 12.64
N PHE A 189 -35.58 -11.19 13.22
CA PHE A 189 -36.89 -10.65 13.57
C PHE A 189 -37.86 -10.36 12.41
N SER A 190 -37.40 -10.44 11.15
CA SER A 190 -38.26 -10.35 9.96
C SER A 190 -38.41 -11.69 9.21
N ALA A 191 -37.75 -12.75 9.66
CA ALA A 191 -37.86 -14.09 9.08
C ALA A 191 -39.21 -14.75 9.37
N LYS A 192 -39.48 -15.82 8.62
CA LYS A 192 -40.58 -16.77 8.84
C LYS A 192 -39.98 -18.11 9.28
N LEU A 193 -40.76 -18.87 10.05
CA LEU A 193 -40.32 -20.11 10.68
C LEU A 193 -41.31 -21.24 10.37
N ASP A 194 -40.80 -22.35 9.84
CA ASP A 194 -41.53 -23.61 9.77
C ASP A 194 -41.22 -24.44 11.01
N VAL A 195 -42.24 -25.02 11.63
CA VAL A 195 -42.12 -25.73 12.91
C VAL A 195 -42.76 -27.10 12.84
N TRP A 196 -42.07 -28.05 13.46
CA TRP A 196 -42.49 -29.42 13.66
C TRP A 196 -42.30 -29.81 15.13
N ASP A 197 -43.02 -30.83 15.55
CA ASP A 197 -42.69 -31.58 16.73
C ASP A 197 -41.52 -32.54 16.46
N TYR A 198 -40.79 -33.00 17.48
CA TYR A 198 -39.61 -33.84 17.31
C TYR A 198 -39.92 -35.30 16.95
N THR A 199 -41.20 -35.68 16.88
CA THR A 199 -41.63 -37.03 16.55
C THR A 199 -41.39 -37.25 15.07
N ASN A 200 -40.77 -38.37 14.70
CA ASN A 200 -40.48 -38.66 13.29
C ASN A 200 -39.54 -37.61 12.61
N ASP A 201 -38.76 -36.89 13.42
CA ASP A 201 -37.89 -35.78 13.00
C ASP A 201 -37.07 -36.08 11.75
N LEU A 202 -36.37 -37.22 11.68
CA LEU A 202 -35.54 -37.57 10.52
C LEU A 202 -36.32 -37.61 9.20
N VAL A 203 -37.54 -38.15 9.21
CA VAL A 203 -38.35 -38.26 7.99
C VAL A 203 -38.79 -36.87 7.54
N GLU A 204 -39.25 -36.05 8.47
CA GLU A 204 -39.71 -34.69 8.19
C GLU A 204 -38.57 -33.79 7.75
N MET A 205 -37.43 -33.85 8.44
CA MET A 205 -36.21 -33.17 8.06
C MET A 205 -35.81 -33.57 6.63
N THR A 206 -35.86 -34.87 6.29
CA THR A 206 -35.54 -35.35 4.94
C THR A 206 -36.48 -34.77 3.88
N GLN A 207 -37.78 -34.72 4.17
CA GLN A 207 -38.78 -34.14 3.26
C GLN A 207 -38.59 -32.62 3.07
N ALA A 208 -38.20 -31.90 4.12
CA ALA A 208 -37.98 -30.46 4.09
C ALA A 208 -36.58 -30.05 3.60
N ALA A 209 -35.58 -30.93 3.68
CA ALA A 209 -34.15 -30.62 3.50
C ALA A 209 -33.80 -29.97 2.16
N LYS A 210 -34.54 -30.27 1.09
CA LYS A 210 -34.32 -29.64 -0.23
C LYS A 210 -34.46 -28.11 -0.19
N LYS A 211 -35.30 -27.59 0.71
CA LYS A 211 -35.56 -26.15 0.85
C LYS A 211 -34.78 -25.51 2.00
N LEU A 212 -34.60 -26.26 3.09
CA LEU A 212 -33.94 -25.76 4.30
C LEU A 212 -32.49 -25.32 4.08
N LEU A 213 -32.10 -24.30 4.82
CA LEU A 213 -30.70 -23.88 4.99
C LEU A 213 -30.23 -24.05 6.42
N VAL A 214 -31.10 -23.76 7.39
CA VAL A 214 -30.79 -23.85 8.82
C VAL A 214 -32.00 -24.44 9.55
N SER A 215 -31.76 -25.33 10.51
CA SER A 215 -32.80 -25.78 11.44
C SER A 215 -32.27 -25.81 12.87
N ASN A 216 -33.16 -25.60 13.84
CA ASN A 216 -32.87 -25.72 15.25
C ASN A 216 -33.49 -27.00 15.84
N HIS A 217 -32.68 -27.79 16.55
CA HIS A 217 -33.07 -29.06 17.18
C HIS A 217 -32.64 -29.10 18.65
N ALA A 218 -33.51 -28.68 19.55
CA ALA A 218 -33.23 -28.44 20.96
C ALA A 218 -33.76 -29.52 21.91
N TYR A 219 -33.57 -30.80 21.54
CA TYR A 219 -34.05 -31.99 22.25
C TYR A 219 -32.98 -33.10 22.22
N GLY A 220 -33.21 -34.22 22.90
CA GLY A 220 -32.28 -35.35 22.87
C GLY A 220 -32.76 -36.51 23.73
N PRO A 221 -32.07 -37.65 23.70
CA PRO A 221 -32.43 -38.77 24.54
C PRO A 221 -32.15 -38.47 26.01
N VAL A 222 -33.05 -38.87 26.91
CA VAL A 222 -32.76 -38.87 28.34
C VAL A 222 -31.61 -39.85 28.61
N SER A 223 -30.47 -39.29 29.04
CA SER A 223 -29.19 -40.00 29.18
C SER A 223 -28.57 -39.76 30.55
N GLY A 224 -27.85 -40.76 31.07
CA GLY A 224 -27.20 -40.72 32.38
C GLY A 224 -28.18 -40.50 33.54
N TRP A 225 -27.80 -39.61 34.45
CA TRP A 225 -28.66 -39.17 35.54
C TRP A 225 -29.73 -38.18 35.08
N PHE A 226 -30.93 -38.31 35.65
CA PHE A 226 -32.06 -37.40 35.46
C PHE A 226 -32.74 -37.11 36.80
N LEU A 227 -33.05 -35.84 37.07
CA LEU A 227 -33.77 -35.46 38.30
C LEU A 227 -35.27 -35.37 38.02
N ASN A 228 -36.05 -36.31 38.56
CA ASN A 228 -37.50 -36.32 38.41
C ASN A 228 -38.20 -35.91 39.73
N PRO A 229 -38.60 -34.63 39.88
CA PRO A 229 -39.24 -34.16 41.11
C PRO A 229 -40.62 -34.80 41.37
N ASN A 230 -41.23 -35.45 40.37
CA ASN A 230 -42.53 -36.11 40.49
C ASN A 230 -42.44 -37.53 41.07
N ARG A 231 -41.25 -38.03 41.39
CA ARG A 231 -41.10 -39.31 42.08
C ARG A 231 -41.75 -39.28 43.47
N PRO A 232 -42.39 -40.37 43.92
CA PRO A 232 -43.08 -40.40 45.21
C PRO A 232 -42.16 -40.09 46.40
N GLY A 233 -42.63 -39.24 47.31
CA GLY A 233 -41.95 -38.86 48.55
C GLY A 233 -41.31 -37.47 48.49
N THR A 234 -40.87 -36.96 49.65
CA THR A 234 -40.30 -35.61 49.81
C THR A 234 -38.77 -35.60 49.92
N ASN A 235 -38.13 -36.78 49.93
CA ASN A 235 -36.68 -36.87 49.99
C ASN A 235 -36.08 -36.55 48.61
N PRO A 236 -35.36 -35.42 48.44
CA PRO A 236 -34.81 -35.02 47.16
C PRO A 236 -33.79 -36.05 46.62
N ASN A 237 -33.14 -36.81 47.50
CA ASN A 237 -32.21 -37.85 47.06
C ASN A 237 -32.92 -39.08 46.47
N ARG A 238 -34.23 -39.24 46.69
CA ARG A 238 -35.07 -40.29 46.06
C ARG A 238 -35.81 -39.79 44.82
N GLN A 239 -35.45 -38.63 44.28
CA GLN A 239 -35.98 -38.10 43.03
C GLN A 239 -35.08 -38.40 41.82
N TRP A 240 -33.92 -39.01 42.05
CA TRP A 240 -32.99 -39.36 40.98
C TRP A 240 -33.39 -40.63 40.24
N GLU A 241 -33.21 -40.58 38.91
CA GLU A 241 -33.36 -41.70 38.00
C GLU A 241 -32.05 -41.92 37.24
N TRP A 242 -31.65 -43.18 37.11
CA TRP A 242 -30.59 -43.58 36.19
C TRP A 242 -31.17 -44.12 34.89
N TRP A 243 -30.86 -43.46 33.77
CA TRP A 243 -31.36 -43.81 32.44
C TRP A 243 -30.38 -44.61 31.60
N GLY A 244 -29.11 -44.68 32.00
CA GLY A 244 -28.11 -45.46 31.29
C GLY A 244 -28.45 -46.94 31.17
N ASN A 245 -28.03 -47.54 30.07
CA ASN A 245 -28.32 -48.94 29.80
C ASN A 245 -27.44 -49.89 30.63
N THR A 246 -28.00 -50.38 31.73
CA THR A 246 -27.33 -51.28 32.68
C THR A 246 -26.92 -52.63 32.09
N GLN A 247 -27.48 -53.03 30.94
CA GLN A 247 -27.08 -54.23 30.21
C GLN A 247 -25.80 -54.04 29.39
N ILE A 248 -25.48 -52.79 29.01
CA ILE A 248 -24.24 -52.44 28.30
C ILE A 248 -23.16 -52.08 29.29
N SER A 249 -23.49 -51.21 30.25
CA SER A 249 -22.57 -50.81 31.31
C SER A 249 -23.31 -50.64 32.63
N PRO A 250 -22.84 -51.28 33.71
CA PRO A 250 -23.46 -51.14 35.01
C PRO A 250 -23.11 -49.81 35.68
N THR A 251 -22.28 -48.93 35.10
CA THR A 251 -21.84 -47.68 35.76
C THR A 251 -21.81 -46.46 34.86
N GLU A 252 -21.89 -46.61 33.54
CA GLU A 252 -21.79 -45.51 32.57
C GLU A 252 -22.93 -45.58 31.55
N ASP A 253 -23.40 -44.44 31.04
CA ASP A 253 -24.33 -44.45 29.91
C ASP A 253 -23.55 -44.36 28.60
N HIS A 254 -23.54 -45.45 27.84
CA HIS A 254 -22.88 -45.54 26.54
C HIS A 254 -23.31 -44.49 25.51
N ARG A 255 -24.42 -43.76 25.73
CA ARG A 255 -24.92 -42.77 24.77
C ARG A 255 -24.14 -41.46 24.81
N PHE A 256 -23.41 -41.17 25.87
CA PHE A 256 -22.52 -40.01 25.88
C PHE A 256 -21.36 -40.22 24.91
N GLY A 257 -21.03 -39.18 24.14
CA GLY A 257 -19.98 -39.19 23.12
C GLY A 257 -20.25 -40.06 21.90
N PHE A 258 -21.26 -40.93 21.97
CA PHE A 258 -21.48 -42.01 21.02
C PHE A 258 -21.90 -41.52 19.64
N TYR A 259 -21.28 -42.09 18.61
CA TYR A 259 -21.74 -41.98 17.23
C TYR A 259 -22.67 -43.16 16.92
N ASP A 260 -23.96 -42.99 17.19
CA ASP A 260 -25.01 -43.99 17.02
C ASP A 260 -25.64 -43.97 15.61
N GLU A 261 -26.68 -44.78 15.40
CA GLU A 261 -27.40 -44.83 14.13
C GLU A 261 -28.05 -43.49 13.77
N LYS A 262 -28.53 -42.73 14.76
CA LYS A 262 -29.18 -41.44 14.53
C LYS A 262 -28.15 -40.38 14.14
N ALA A 263 -26.97 -40.37 14.76
CA ALA A 263 -25.84 -39.53 14.37
C ALA A 263 -25.38 -39.82 12.93
N ARG A 264 -25.28 -41.10 12.56
CA ARG A 264 -25.03 -41.53 11.17
C ARG A 264 -26.06 -40.96 10.21
N ASP A 265 -27.35 -41.09 10.56
CA ASP A 265 -28.42 -40.67 9.65
C ASP A 265 -28.50 -39.13 9.52
N PHE A 266 -28.13 -38.38 10.56
CA PHE A 266 -27.92 -36.93 10.48
C PHE A 266 -26.77 -36.57 9.54
N ASP A 267 -25.64 -37.29 9.62
CA ASP A 267 -24.52 -37.08 8.70
C ASP A 267 -24.90 -37.40 7.26
N ARG A 268 -25.61 -38.51 7.04
CA ARG A 268 -26.11 -38.93 5.73
C ARG A 268 -27.07 -37.89 5.15
N LEU A 269 -27.96 -37.35 5.97
CA LEU A 269 -28.88 -36.29 5.57
C LEU A 269 -28.11 -35.03 5.17
N ALA A 270 -27.23 -34.53 6.04
CA ALA A 270 -26.44 -33.34 5.75
C ALA A 270 -25.54 -33.51 4.51
N TYR A 271 -24.98 -34.70 4.30
CA TYR A 271 -24.17 -35.03 3.11
C TYR A 271 -24.98 -34.96 1.82
N ASN A 272 -26.20 -35.50 1.81
CA ASN A 272 -27.07 -35.48 0.64
C ASN A 272 -27.74 -34.11 0.38
N PHE A 273 -27.81 -33.25 1.39
CA PHE A 273 -28.36 -31.89 1.28
C PHE A 273 -27.30 -30.85 1.69
N PRO A 274 -26.30 -30.57 0.84
CA PRO A 274 -25.07 -29.87 1.22
C PRO A 274 -25.24 -28.39 1.58
N TYR A 275 -26.46 -27.84 1.46
CA TYR A 275 -26.79 -26.47 1.87
C TYR A 275 -27.54 -26.42 3.21
N TYR A 276 -27.99 -27.56 3.72
CA TYR A 276 -28.77 -27.65 4.94
C TYR A 276 -27.84 -27.89 6.14
N LEU A 277 -27.75 -26.90 7.03
CA LEU A 277 -27.03 -27.00 8.30
C LEU A 277 -28.02 -27.27 9.44
N ILE A 278 -27.92 -28.47 10.00
CA ILE A 278 -28.68 -28.88 11.19
C ILE A 278 -27.95 -28.32 12.42
N VAL A 279 -28.63 -27.54 13.26
CA VAL A 279 -28.08 -27.00 14.51
C VAL A 279 -28.71 -27.73 15.69
N LYS A 280 -27.88 -28.34 16.54
CA LYS A 280 -28.30 -29.16 17.68
C LYS A 280 -27.78 -28.59 19.00
N SER A 281 -28.61 -28.58 20.03
CA SER A 281 -28.16 -28.27 21.40
C SER A 281 -27.24 -29.36 21.96
N ALA A 282 -26.22 -28.98 22.75
CA ALA A 282 -25.28 -29.91 23.40
C ALA A 282 -25.83 -30.58 24.68
N ASP A 283 -27.13 -30.46 24.97
CA ASP A 283 -27.80 -30.91 26.21
C ASP A 283 -27.32 -30.16 27.48
N ASN A 284 -28.01 -30.38 28.60
CA ASN A 284 -27.86 -29.67 29.87
C ASN A 284 -27.44 -30.60 31.03
N LYS A 285 -26.89 -31.79 30.71
CA LYS A 285 -26.72 -32.90 31.65
C LYS A 285 -25.72 -32.65 32.78
N ARG A 286 -24.83 -31.66 32.65
CA ARG A 286 -23.73 -31.45 33.62
C ARG A 286 -24.17 -31.09 35.03
N ILE A 287 -25.38 -30.56 35.20
CA ILE A 287 -25.94 -30.27 36.54
C ILE A 287 -26.76 -31.42 37.11
N GLU A 288 -27.09 -32.44 36.30
CA GLU A 288 -27.79 -33.64 36.73
C GLU A 288 -26.77 -34.69 37.16
N THR A 289 -26.15 -34.53 38.32
CA THR A 289 -24.95 -35.32 38.66
C THR A 289 -25.25 -36.65 39.36
N GLY A 290 -26.53 -36.95 39.59
CA GLY A 290 -26.96 -38.08 40.41
C GLY A 290 -26.89 -37.82 41.91
N PRO A 291 -27.40 -38.77 42.72
CA PRO A 291 -27.43 -38.67 44.16
C PRO A 291 -26.04 -38.87 44.79
N PRO A 292 -25.85 -38.54 46.08
CA PRO A 292 -24.65 -38.92 46.82
C PRO A 292 -24.44 -40.44 46.83
N ALA A 293 -23.17 -40.88 46.85
CA ALA A 293 -22.81 -42.30 46.90
C ALA A 293 -23.51 -43.05 48.04
N GLY A 294 -23.95 -44.28 47.78
CA GLY A 294 -24.71 -45.11 48.73
C GLY A 294 -26.18 -44.73 48.87
N THR A 295 -26.66 -43.67 48.21
CA THR A 295 -28.08 -43.30 48.23
C THR A 295 -28.88 -44.08 47.19
N SER A 296 -30.05 -44.59 47.59
CA SER A 296 -30.95 -45.29 46.68
C SER A 296 -31.61 -44.35 45.67
N TYR A 297 -31.63 -44.75 44.40
CA TYR A 297 -32.27 -44.07 43.27
C TYR A 297 -33.05 -45.05 42.40
N PHE A 298 -33.89 -44.55 41.51
CA PHE A 298 -34.71 -45.37 40.61
C PHE A 298 -33.98 -45.71 39.31
N LEU A 299 -34.25 -46.88 38.75
CA LEU A 299 -33.85 -47.21 37.39
C LEU A 299 -34.94 -46.78 36.40
N ARG A 300 -34.59 -45.84 35.51
CA ARG A 300 -35.49 -45.24 34.51
C ARG A 300 -36.79 -44.76 35.15
N ASN A 301 -37.94 -44.98 34.50
CA ASN A 301 -39.28 -44.69 34.99
C ASN A 301 -39.93 -45.87 35.76
N THR A 302 -39.14 -46.83 36.25
CA THR A 302 -39.65 -48.02 36.95
C THR A 302 -39.70 -47.82 38.48
N ALA A 303 -40.26 -48.79 39.21
CA ALA A 303 -40.17 -48.84 40.68
C ALA A 303 -38.87 -49.52 41.17
N GLU A 304 -38.07 -50.10 40.28
CA GLU A 304 -36.80 -50.73 40.63
C GLU A 304 -35.80 -49.68 41.11
N THR A 305 -35.06 -50.02 42.17
CA THR A 305 -34.06 -49.12 42.76
C THR A 305 -32.68 -49.74 42.79
N SER A 306 -31.66 -48.90 42.74
CA SER A 306 -30.26 -49.31 42.94
C SER A 306 -29.55 -48.35 43.90
N ILE A 307 -28.46 -48.82 44.50
CA ILE A 307 -27.51 -48.02 45.29
C ILE A 307 -26.12 -48.01 44.65
N LEU A 308 -25.95 -48.68 43.50
CA LEU A 308 -24.67 -48.79 42.81
C LEU A 308 -24.19 -47.39 42.41
N GLU A 309 -22.95 -47.05 42.73
CA GLU A 309 -22.35 -45.79 42.29
C GLU A 309 -22.13 -45.81 40.77
N ARG A 310 -22.42 -44.70 40.09
CA ARG A 310 -22.34 -44.57 38.64
C ARG A 310 -21.66 -43.27 38.26
N SER A 311 -21.12 -43.21 37.04
CA SER A 311 -20.49 -42.03 36.48
C SER A 311 -21.39 -40.81 36.60
N ARG A 312 -20.82 -39.72 37.08
CA ARG A 312 -21.50 -38.44 37.23
C ARG A 312 -21.50 -37.71 35.89
N ASN A 313 -22.55 -36.94 35.62
CA ASN A 313 -22.64 -36.17 34.38
C ASN A 313 -21.80 -34.86 34.41
N ASP A 314 -21.11 -34.52 35.50
CA ASP A 314 -20.33 -33.28 35.62
C ASP A 314 -18.90 -33.35 35.04
N SER A 315 -18.56 -34.44 34.32
CA SER A 315 -17.28 -34.64 33.64
C SER A 315 -17.30 -34.15 32.18
N TYR A 316 -16.23 -34.46 31.45
CA TYR A 316 -16.17 -34.49 29.98
C TYR A 316 -16.95 -35.70 29.44
N ASP A 317 -17.19 -35.69 28.14
CA ASP A 317 -17.90 -36.75 27.42
C ASP A 317 -19.34 -36.94 27.94
N VAL A 318 -20.14 -35.89 27.79
CA VAL A 318 -21.53 -35.82 28.31
C VAL A 318 -22.50 -35.20 27.31
N ILE A 319 -22.11 -35.16 26.04
CA ILE A 319 -22.98 -34.80 24.92
C ILE A 319 -23.58 -36.11 24.36
N PRO A 320 -24.91 -36.29 24.37
CA PRO A 320 -25.50 -37.56 23.99
C PRO A 320 -25.73 -37.72 22.49
N ALA A 321 -25.55 -38.96 22.01
CA ALA A 321 -26.17 -39.51 20.81
C ALA A 321 -26.03 -38.63 19.55
N GLU A 322 -27.14 -38.23 18.93
CA GLU A 322 -27.16 -37.54 17.64
C GLU A 322 -26.47 -36.17 17.66
N ALA A 323 -26.28 -35.56 18.83
CA ALA A 323 -25.52 -34.32 18.98
C ALA A 323 -24.02 -34.52 18.71
N ASN A 324 -23.55 -35.77 18.56
CA ASN A 324 -22.19 -36.13 18.18
C ASN A 324 -22.00 -36.34 16.66
N ALA A 325 -23.01 -36.08 15.81
CA ALA A 325 -22.84 -36.15 14.35
C ALA A 325 -21.76 -35.16 13.85
N LYS A 326 -21.04 -35.52 12.77
CA LYS A 326 -19.90 -34.74 12.23
C LYS A 326 -20.37 -33.46 11.53
N ASN A 327 -21.45 -33.58 10.75
CA ASN A 327 -21.88 -32.58 9.77
C ASN A 327 -22.83 -31.52 10.32
N ILE A 328 -23.32 -31.71 11.53
CA ILE A 328 -24.17 -30.75 12.23
C ILE A 328 -23.33 -29.68 12.94
N LEU A 329 -23.98 -28.60 13.37
CA LEU A 329 -23.43 -27.64 14.31
C LEU A 329 -24.00 -27.90 15.71
N THR A 330 -23.20 -28.47 16.59
CA THR A 330 -23.54 -28.72 17.99
C THR A 330 -23.19 -27.50 18.83
N VAL A 331 -24.18 -26.95 19.52
CA VAL A 331 -24.10 -25.66 20.22
C VAL A 331 -24.17 -25.85 21.72
N GLY A 332 -23.09 -25.49 22.41
CA GLY A 332 -23.06 -25.33 23.87
C GLY A 332 -23.59 -23.97 24.31
N ALA A 333 -23.82 -23.81 25.61
CA ALA A 333 -24.37 -22.59 26.18
C ALA A 333 -23.29 -21.74 26.86
N ALA A 334 -23.30 -20.44 26.57
CA ALA A 334 -22.52 -19.43 27.26
C ALA A 334 -23.39 -18.65 28.25
N GLU A 335 -22.76 -18.26 29.36
CA GLU A 335 -23.18 -17.16 30.23
C GLU A 335 -22.37 -15.92 29.85
N VAL A 336 -23.03 -14.81 29.59
CA VAL A 336 -22.40 -13.58 29.08
C VAL A 336 -22.61 -12.42 30.04
N THR A 337 -21.65 -11.50 30.05
CA THR A 337 -21.78 -10.19 30.68
C THR A 337 -21.69 -9.13 29.60
N VAL A 338 -22.78 -8.36 29.44
CA VAL A 338 -22.86 -7.23 28.51
C VAL A 338 -22.96 -5.95 29.33
N SER A 339 -22.12 -4.97 29.00
CA SER A 339 -22.11 -3.65 29.62
C SER A 339 -22.15 -2.58 28.53
N ASN A 340 -23.05 -1.61 28.65
CA ASN A 340 -23.23 -0.53 27.68
C ASN A 340 -23.37 -1.01 26.22
N GLY A 341 -24.08 -2.11 26.00
CA GLY A 341 -24.27 -2.66 24.64
C GLY A 341 -23.03 -3.35 24.06
N VAL A 342 -22.05 -3.72 24.88
CA VAL A 342 -20.84 -4.44 24.43
C VAL A 342 -20.61 -5.67 25.30
N LEU A 343 -20.23 -6.79 24.67
CA LEU A 343 -19.78 -7.99 25.38
C LEU A 343 -18.45 -7.70 26.11
N THR A 344 -18.44 -7.83 27.44
CA THR A 344 -17.22 -7.65 28.24
C THR A 344 -16.61 -8.96 28.70
N ASN A 345 -17.42 -10.00 28.87
CA ASN A 345 -16.95 -11.32 29.30
C ASN A 345 -17.96 -12.41 28.92
N PHE A 346 -17.48 -13.64 28.73
CA PHE A 346 -18.31 -14.83 28.66
C PHE A 346 -17.59 -16.05 29.24
N LYS A 347 -18.36 -17.04 29.65
CA LYS A 347 -17.87 -18.37 30.06
C LYS A 347 -18.88 -19.42 29.67
N THR A 348 -18.46 -20.67 29.57
CA THR A 348 -19.37 -21.80 29.39
C THR A 348 -20.33 -21.89 30.58
N ALA A 349 -21.62 -22.06 30.32
CA ALA A 349 -22.62 -22.27 31.35
C ALA A 349 -22.40 -23.64 32.02
N ASN A 350 -22.57 -23.69 33.34
CA ASN A 350 -22.27 -24.89 34.13
C ASN A 350 -23.07 -26.14 33.72
N PHE A 351 -24.27 -25.95 33.16
CA PHE A 351 -25.12 -27.04 32.67
C PHE A 351 -24.74 -27.55 31.27
N SER A 352 -24.01 -26.77 30.46
CA SER A 352 -23.74 -27.10 29.05
C SER A 352 -22.97 -28.42 28.92
N GLY A 353 -23.42 -29.34 28.06
CA GLY A 353 -22.67 -30.55 27.76
C GLY A 353 -21.27 -30.27 27.18
N TRP A 354 -20.30 -31.08 27.57
CA TRP A 354 -18.90 -31.02 27.12
C TRP A 354 -18.55 -32.30 26.36
N GLY A 355 -17.75 -32.17 25.31
CA GLY A 355 -17.13 -33.32 24.64
C GLY A 355 -15.99 -33.92 25.48
N PRO A 356 -15.08 -34.70 24.89
CA PRO A 356 -15.04 -35.10 23.48
C PRO A 356 -16.23 -35.95 23.07
N THR A 357 -16.36 -36.23 21.77
CA THR A 357 -17.07 -37.44 21.35
C THR A 357 -16.26 -38.69 21.72
N ASP A 358 -16.86 -39.87 21.69
CA ASP A 358 -16.18 -41.13 21.97
C ASP A 358 -15.00 -41.36 21.04
N ASP A 359 -15.12 -40.94 19.78
CA ASP A 359 -14.05 -41.01 18.78
C ASP A 359 -13.06 -39.83 18.83
N GLY A 360 -13.19 -38.97 19.85
CA GLY A 360 -12.23 -37.90 20.17
C GLY A 360 -12.38 -36.61 19.38
N ARG A 361 -13.52 -36.37 18.72
CA ARG A 361 -13.79 -35.12 18.01
C ARG A 361 -14.15 -33.99 18.97
N ILE A 362 -13.92 -32.76 18.50
CA ILE A 362 -14.26 -31.54 19.23
C ILE A 362 -15.78 -31.35 19.22
N LYS A 363 -16.40 -31.44 20.40
CA LYS A 363 -17.80 -31.04 20.66
C LYS A 363 -17.88 -30.34 22.02
N PRO A 364 -18.81 -29.37 22.23
CA PRO A 364 -19.64 -28.73 21.19
C PRO A 364 -18.76 -28.06 20.13
N ASP A 365 -19.29 -27.77 18.95
CA ASP A 365 -18.50 -27.06 17.92
C ASP A 365 -18.32 -25.58 18.33
N LEU A 366 -19.38 -24.97 18.85
CA LEU A 366 -19.49 -23.53 19.11
C LEU A 366 -20.36 -23.27 20.36
N LEU A 367 -20.19 -22.10 20.98
CA LEU A 367 -21.12 -21.59 21.99
C LEU A 367 -22.11 -20.58 21.38
N GLY A 368 -23.36 -20.65 21.85
CA GLY A 368 -24.37 -19.59 21.76
C GLY A 368 -24.74 -19.09 23.15
N VAL A 369 -25.47 -17.98 23.26
CA VAL A 369 -25.91 -17.48 24.58
C VAL A 369 -27.13 -18.26 25.04
N GLY A 370 -27.00 -18.96 26.17
CA GLY A 370 -28.03 -19.91 26.62
C GLY A 370 -28.50 -19.72 28.05
N LYS A 371 -27.95 -18.78 28.82
CA LYS A 371 -28.34 -18.54 30.22
C LYS A 371 -29.15 -17.26 30.35
N ASP A 372 -30.25 -17.35 31.10
CA ASP A 372 -31.18 -16.27 31.41
C ASP A 372 -31.71 -15.54 30.16
N ILE A 373 -32.11 -16.30 29.13
CA ILE A 373 -32.68 -15.76 27.90
C ILE A 373 -34.17 -15.49 28.12
N ILE A 374 -34.62 -14.27 27.83
CA ILE A 374 -36.05 -13.92 27.82
C ILE A 374 -36.64 -14.08 26.42
N SER A 375 -37.78 -14.75 26.31
CA SER A 375 -38.50 -14.90 25.04
C SER A 375 -39.99 -15.13 25.28
N SER A 376 -40.76 -15.26 24.20
CA SER A 376 -42.20 -15.55 24.22
C SER A 376 -42.51 -16.90 24.87
N THR A 377 -43.65 -17.02 25.55
CA THR A 377 -44.17 -18.30 26.06
C THR A 377 -45.60 -18.55 25.59
N ALA A 378 -46.06 -19.79 25.72
CA ALA A 378 -47.37 -20.21 25.26
C ALA A 378 -48.49 -19.89 26.25
N SER A 379 -48.17 -19.36 27.43
CA SER A 379 -49.16 -19.10 28.50
C SER A 379 -50.22 -18.06 28.10
N SER A 380 -49.89 -17.10 27.21
CA SER A 380 -50.85 -16.18 26.58
C SER A 380 -50.26 -15.55 25.31
N ASN A 381 -51.03 -14.75 24.57
CA ASN A 381 -50.56 -14.12 23.32
C ASN A 381 -49.48 -13.04 23.53
N ASN A 382 -49.18 -12.65 24.77
CA ASN A 382 -48.19 -11.63 25.13
C ASN A 382 -47.39 -12.03 26.37
N ALA A 383 -47.22 -13.34 26.61
CA ALA A 383 -46.47 -13.87 27.74
C ALA A 383 -44.98 -14.00 27.40
N TYR A 384 -44.13 -13.69 28.38
CA TYR A 384 -42.68 -13.81 28.26
C TYR A 384 -42.10 -14.42 29.54
N ALA A 385 -41.08 -15.26 29.40
CA ALA A 385 -40.38 -15.84 30.54
C ALA A 385 -38.88 -15.98 30.26
N PHE A 386 -38.13 -16.27 31.33
CA PHE A 386 -36.69 -16.54 31.27
C PHE A 386 -36.44 -18.03 31.28
N PHE A 387 -35.81 -18.57 30.23
CA PHE A 387 -35.28 -19.93 30.22
C PHE A 387 -33.76 -19.95 30.12
N SER A 388 -33.17 -21.02 30.64
CA SER A 388 -31.74 -21.33 30.50
C SER A 388 -31.57 -22.74 29.96
N GLY A 389 -30.68 -22.90 28.98
CA GLY A 389 -30.35 -24.18 28.39
C GLY A 389 -29.55 -24.03 27.11
N THR A 390 -28.89 -25.10 26.69
CA THR A 390 -28.29 -25.22 25.35
C THR A 390 -29.34 -25.12 24.24
N SER A 391 -30.61 -25.38 24.55
CA SER A 391 -31.77 -25.10 23.71
C SER A 391 -31.84 -23.63 23.27
N MET A 392 -31.73 -22.70 24.23
CA MET A 392 -31.77 -21.26 23.94
C MET A 392 -30.53 -20.82 23.17
N ALA A 393 -29.37 -21.39 23.51
CA ALA A 393 -28.12 -21.14 22.78
C ALA A 393 -28.20 -21.57 21.32
N SER A 394 -28.75 -22.76 21.04
CA SER A 394 -28.92 -23.24 19.66
C SER A 394 -29.89 -22.37 18.87
N ALA A 395 -30.99 -21.89 19.49
CA ALA A 395 -31.91 -20.94 18.84
C ALA A 395 -31.26 -19.58 18.56
N ASN A 396 -30.48 -19.05 19.50
CA ASN A 396 -29.69 -17.82 19.31
C ASN A 396 -28.70 -17.97 18.14
N VAL A 397 -28.01 -19.11 18.05
CA VAL A 397 -27.12 -19.39 16.91
C VAL A 397 -27.91 -19.52 15.61
N SER A 398 -28.90 -20.40 15.53
CA SER A 398 -29.68 -20.66 14.31
C SER A 398 -30.33 -19.41 13.71
N GLY A 399 -30.92 -18.56 14.54
CA GLY A 399 -31.52 -17.31 14.11
C GLY A 399 -30.49 -16.29 13.62
N THR A 400 -29.25 -16.39 14.08
CA THR A 400 -28.14 -15.56 13.58
C THR A 400 -27.59 -16.12 12.26
N LEU A 401 -27.48 -17.45 12.13
CA LEU A 401 -26.94 -18.11 10.95
C LEU A 401 -27.79 -17.87 9.69
N ILE A 402 -29.11 -17.79 9.82
CA ILE A 402 -29.97 -17.50 8.67
C ILE A 402 -29.74 -16.07 8.12
N LEU A 403 -29.32 -15.12 8.96
CA LEU A 403 -28.93 -13.78 8.52
C LEU A 403 -27.61 -13.81 7.76
N LEU A 404 -26.64 -14.62 8.18
CA LEU A 404 -25.41 -14.81 7.42
C LEU A 404 -25.70 -15.40 6.03
N GLN A 405 -26.70 -16.28 5.90
CA GLN A 405 -27.17 -16.74 4.58
C GLN A 405 -27.81 -15.60 3.76
N GLU A 406 -28.59 -14.71 4.39
CA GLU A 406 -29.13 -13.50 3.74
C GLU A 406 -28.01 -12.60 3.19
N LEU A 407 -26.99 -12.33 4.01
CA LEU A 407 -25.85 -11.52 3.61
C LEU A 407 -25.11 -12.16 2.44
N PHE A 408 -24.85 -13.47 2.52
CA PHE A 408 -24.13 -14.16 1.47
C PHE A 408 -24.90 -14.12 0.15
N TYR A 409 -26.22 -14.34 0.21
CA TYR A 409 -27.11 -14.26 -0.95
C TYR A 409 -27.04 -12.89 -1.63
N ASN A 410 -27.09 -11.82 -0.83
CA ASN A 410 -27.01 -10.44 -1.33
C ASN A 410 -25.65 -10.14 -1.99
N LEU A 411 -24.57 -10.78 -1.55
CA LEU A 411 -23.22 -10.58 -2.08
C LEU A 411 -22.86 -11.51 -3.26
N ASN A 412 -23.43 -12.71 -3.33
CA ASN A 412 -22.94 -13.81 -4.18
C ASN A 412 -23.93 -14.25 -5.25
N LYS A 413 -24.40 -13.30 -6.07
CA LYS A 413 -25.26 -13.58 -7.24
C LYS A 413 -26.47 -14.45 -6.88
N GLN A 414 -27.12 -14.16 -5.74
CA GLN A 414 -28.34 -14.87 -5.33
C GLN A 414 -28.13 -16.37 -5.07
N GLN A 415 -26.92 -16.78 -4.65
CA GLN A 415 -26.62 -18.14 -4.21
C GLN A 415 -26.47 -18.17 -2.69
N PHE A 416 -26.84 -19.29 -2.07
CA PHE A 416 -26.60 -19.54 -0.64
C PHE A 416 -25.29 -20.31 -0.43
N MET A 417 -24.72 -20.22 0.77
CA MET A 417 -23.52 -20.98 1.16
C MET A 417 -23.87 -22.44 1.43
N ARG A 418 -22.94 -23.35 1.16
CA ARG A 418 -23.00 -24.72 1.70
C ARG A 418 -23.00 -24.71 3.23
N SER A 419 -23.56 -25.77 3.82
CA SER A 419 -23.58 -25.98 5.27
C SER A 419 -22.17 -26.02 5.86
N ALA A 420 -21.23 -26.68 5.17
CA ALA A 420 -19.81 -26.68 5.53
C ALA A 420 -19.17 -25.28 5.50
N THR A 421 -19.58 -24.41 4.57
CA THR A 421 -19.06 -23.04 4.49
C THR A 421 -19.59 -22.20 5.65
N LEU A 422 -20.90 -22.29 5.92
CA LEU A 422 -21.52 -21.60 7.06
C LEU A 422 -20.94 -22.09 8.39
N LYS A 423 -20.80 -23.40 8.60
CA LYS A 423 -20.15 -24.01 9.77
C LYS A 423 -18.69 -23.54 9.87
N GLY A 424 -17.89 -23.72 8.82
CA GLY A 424 -16.48 -23.32 8.80
C GLY A 424 -16.28 -21.83 9.08
N LEU A 425 -17.12 -20.96 8.50
CA LEU A 425 -17.07 -19.51 8.72
C LEU A 425 -17.28 -19.14 10.19
N VAL A 426 -18.33 -19.67 10.83
CA VAL A 426 -18.62 -19.28 12.22
C VAL A 426 -17.63 -19.84 13.24
N LEU A 427 -17.01 -21.00 12.96
CA LEU A 427 -15.91 -21.53 13.76
C LEU A 427 -14.60 -20.73 13.53
N HIS A 428 -14.37 -20.29 12.28
CA HIS A 428 -13.25 -19.42 11.93
C HIS A 428 -13.31 -18.10 12.70
N THR A 429 -14.49 -17.48 12.76
CA THR A 429 -14.66 -16.13 13.31
C THR A 429 -15.08 -16.06 14.77
N ALA A 430 -15.37 -17.20 15.41
CA ALA A 430 -15.73 -17.27 16.82
C ALA A 430 -14.75 -16.49 17.73
N ASP A 431 -15.30 -15.85 18.76
CA ASP A 431 -14.52 -15.29 19.86
C ASP A 431 -13.94 -16.42 20.69
N LYS A 432 -12.61 -16.51 20.65
CA LYS A 432 -11.83 -17.60 21.23
C LYS A 432 -11.38 -17.23 22.64
N PRO A 433 -11.89 -17.87 23.70
CA PRO A 433 -11.29 -17.75 25.02
C PRO A 433 -9.90 -18.43 25.05
N SER A 434 -9.12 -18.19 26.11
CA SER A 434 -7.83 -18.83 26.31
C SER A 434 -7.96 -20.36 26.30
N GLY A 435 -7.03 -21.05 25.63
CA GLY A 435 -7.06 -22.51 25.50
C GLY A 435 -7.99 -23.06 24.41
N SER A 436 -8.50 -22.21 23.50
CA SER A 436 -9.28 -22.67 22.33
C SER A 436 -8.41 -23.30 21.24
N PRO A 437 -8.93 -24.32 20.52
CA PRO A 437 -10.18 -25.03 20.81
C PRO A 437 -10.04 -25.95 22.03
N ASN A 438 -11.15 -26.29 22.68
CA ASN A 438 -11.21 -27.34 23.71
C ASN A 438 -12.59 -28.04 23.72
N TYR A 439 -12.76 -29.04 24.59
CA TYR A 439 -14.00 -29.80 24.71
C TYR A 439 -15.12 -29.14 25.53
N GLU A 440 -14.87 -27.97 26.14
CA GLU A 440 -15.88 -27.26 26.94
C GLU A 440 -16.66 -26.25 26.10
N HIS A 441 -15.96 -25.52 25.23
CA HIS A 441 -16.54 -24.44 24.42
C HIS A 441 -16.26 -24.58 22.93
N GLY A 442 -15.65 -25.68 22.49
CA GLY A 442 -15.29 -25.88 21.09
C GLY A 442 -14.38 -24.76 20.60
N TRP A 443 -14.76 -24.16 19.47
CA TRP A 443 -14.04 -23.06 18.84
C TRP A 443 -14.33 -21.67 19.43
N GLY A 444 -15.25 -21.56 20.41
CA GLY A 444 -15.55 -20.32 21.12
C GLY A 444 -17.00 -19.84 20.98
N LEU A 445 -17.25 -18.57 21.31
CA LEU A 445 -18.57 -17.94 21.21
C LEU A 445 -18.82 -17.42 19.79
N LEU A 446 -20.02 -17.63 19.24
CA LEU A 446 -20.41 -17.05 17.95
C LEU A 446 -20.10 -15.55 17.88
N ASN A 447 -19.47 -15.11 16.79
CA ASN A 447 -19.28 -13.70 16.47
C ASN A 447 -19.72 -13.46 15.02
N ALA A 448 -20.95 -12.98 14.87
CA ALA A 448 -21.60 -12.76 13.59
C ALA A 448 -21.02 -11.54 12.85
N GLU A 449 -20.58 -10.52 13.60
CA GLU A 449 -19.92 -9.36 13.02
C GLU A 449 -18.62 -9.76 12.31
N LYS A 450 -17.74 -10.52 12.97
CA LYS A 450 -16.51 -11.04 12.34
C LYS A 450 -16.83 -11.94 11.15
N ALA A 451 -17.85 -12.79 11.24
CA ALA A 451 -18.32 -13.61 10.11
C ALA A 451 -18.72 -12.74 8.90
N ALA A 452 -19.52 -11.71 9.14
CA ALA A 452 -19.93 -10.76 8.11
C ALA A 452 -18.76 -9.94 7.55
N ARG A 453 -17.78 -9.54 8.36
CA ARG A 453 -16.57 -8.85 7.89
C ARG A 453 -15.76 -9.71 6.92
N VAL A 454 -15.59 -11.01 7.21
CA VAL A 454 -14.95 -11.96 6.28
C VAL A 454 -15.69 -12.01 4.94
N MET A 455 -17.03 -12.04 4.97
CA MET A 455 -17.85 -12.11 3.75
C MET A 455 -17.85 -10.80 2.96
N LEU A 456 -17.94 -9.67 3.65
CA LEU A 456 -17.91 -8.32 3.05
C LEU A 456 -16.54 -7.99 2.48
N ASN A 457 -15.48 -8.44 3.15
CA ASN A 457 -14.07 -8.31 2.77
C ASN A 457 -13.68 -6.89 2.31
N LYS A 458 -14.23 -5.85 2.96
CA LYS A 458 -14.02 -4.43 2.57
C LYS A 458 -12.55 -4.00 2.69
N ASP A 459 -11.80 -4.65 3.58
CA ASP A 459 -10.38 -4.42 3.81
C ASP A 459 -9.47 -5.30 2.94
N LEU A 460 -10.05 -6.20 2.12
CA LEU A 460 -9.33 -7.16 1.28
C LEU A 460 -8.38 -8.07 2.09
N ALA A 461 -8.65 -8.28 3.38
CA ALA A 461 -7.81 -9.07 4.28
C ALA A 461 -8.27 -10.52 4.44
N HIS A 462 -9.27 -10.95 3.65
CA HIS A 462 -9.91 -12.25 3.75
C HIS A 462 -10.01 -12.99 2.41
N LEU A 463 -10.07 -14.33 2.47
CA LEU A 463 -10.35 -15.20 1.34
C LEU A 463 -11.37 -16.25 1.78
N MET A 464 -12.40 -16.49 0.97
CA MET A 464 -13.37 -17.55 1.19
C MET A 464 -13.68 -18.25 -0.13
N SER A 465 -13.63 -19.58 -0.17
CA SER A 465 -14.02 -20.32 -1.37
C SER A 465 -14.57 -21.71 -1.07
N GLU A 466 -15.54 -22.13 -1.88
CA GLU A 466 -16.03 -23.50 -1.93
C GLU A 466 -15.33 -24.27 -3.05
N ARG A 467 -14.81 -25.46 -2.73
CA ARG A 467 -13.99 -26.29 -3.63
C ARG A 467 -14.41 -27.75 -3.57
N THR A 468 -13.79 -28.56 -4.41
CA THR A 468 -13.89 -30.03 -4.39
C THR A 468 -12.50 -30.59 -4.62
N LEU A 469 -12.03 -31.40 -3.69
CA LEU A 469 -10.77 -32.13 -3.83
C LEU A 469 -11.06 -33.49 -4.46
N LYS A 470 -10.47 -33.79 -5.61
CA LYS A 470 -10.60 -35.07 -6.30
C LYS A 470 -9.64 -36.11 -5.73
N GLN A 471 -9.89 -37.39 -6.04
CA GLN A 471 -8.95 -38.45 -5.68
C GLN A 471 -7.53 -38.16 -6.21
N ASN A 472 -6.55 -38.33 -5.34
CA ASN A 472 -5.13 -38.03 -5.51
C ASN A 472 -4.78 -36.55 -5.81
N GLU A 473 -5.74 -35.63 -5.69
CA GLU A 473 -5.50 -34.21 -5.90
C GLU A 473 -4.82 -33.58 -4.67
N THR A 474 -3.91 -32.65 -4.93
CA THR A 474 -3.39 -31.73 -3.91
C THR A 474 -3.71 -30.31 -4.33
N PHE A 475 -4.52 -29.63 -3.53
CA PHE A 475 -4.78 -28.21 -3.69
C PHE A 475 -3.63 -27.39 -3.10
N ARG A 476 -3.19 -26.37 -3.82
CA ARG A 476 -2.18 -25.42 -3.36
C ARG A 476 -2.65 -24.00 -3.65
N GLN A 477 -2.60 -23.13 -2.65
CA GLN A 477 -2.85 -21.70 -2.78
C GLN A 477 -1.81 -20.94 -1.99
N LYS A 478 -0.95 -20.21 -2.71
CA LYS A 478 0.00 -19.28 -2.10
C LYS A 478 -0.82 -18.06 -1.58
N ILE A 479 -0.37 -17.42 -0.50
CA ILE A 479 -0.98 -16.23 0.12
C ILE A 479 0.12 -15.35 0.73
N MET A 480 -0.17 -14.07 0.97
CA MET A 480 0.73 -13.17 1.69
C MET A 480 0.03 -12.64 2.93
N ALA A 481 0.76 -12.62 4.04
CA ALA A 481 0.21 -12.19 5.31
C ALA A 481 0.21 -10.66 5.47
N GLY A 482 -0.80 -10.14 6.15
CA GLY A 482 -1.00 -8.70 6.40
C GLY A 482 -0.18 -8.12 7.56
N GLY A 483 0.73 -8.91 8.18
CA GLY A 483 1.54 -8.47 9.32
C GLY A 483 0.88 -8.64 10.70
N GLY A 484 -0.28 -9.28 10.75
CA GLY A 484 -1.01 -9.63 11.97
C GLY A 484 -1.18 -11.15 12.15
N PRO A 485 -2.14 -11.60 12.97
CA PRO A 485 -2.52 -13.00 13.02
C PRO A 485 -3.04 -13.48 11.65
N LEU A 486 -2.61 -14.66 11.22
CA LEU A 486 -3.09 -15.31 10.00
C LEU A 486 -3.84 -16.58 10.40
N LEU A 487 -5.10 -16.68 10.00
CA LEU A 487 -5.96 -17.83 10.27
C LEU A 487 -6.35 -18.51 8.97
N VAL A 488 -6.29 -19.84 8.94
CA VAL A 488 -6.77 -20.68 7.82
C VAL A 488 -7.65 -21.77 8.39
N THR A 489 -8.85 -21.95 7.83
CA THR A 489 -9.78 -23.00 8.24
C THR A 489 -10.30 -23.73 7.01
N ILE A 490 -10.30 -25.06 7.05
CA ILE A 490 -11.07 -25.89 6.13
C ILE A 490 -12.21 -26.58 6.88
N CYS A 491 -13.34 -26.76 6.21
CA CYS A 491 -14.49 -27.49 6.74
C CYS A 491 -15.19 -28.23 5.60
N TRP A 492 -15.62 -29.47 5.86
CA TRP A 492 -16.33 -30.29 4.89
C TRP A 492 -17.46 -31.09 5.51
N THR A 493 -18.46 -31.38 4.69
CA THR A 493 -19.55 -32.30 5.03
C THR A 493 -19.07 -33.71 4.66
N ASP A 494 -18.67 -34.48 5.66
CA ASP A 494 -18.05 -35.80 5.51
C ASP A 494 -19.13 -36.88 5.27
N PRO A 495 -18.89 -37.93 4.46
CA PRO A 495 -19.85 -39.04 4.34
C PRO A 495 -20.14 -39.69 5.69
N GLU A 496 -21.30 -40.32 5.83
CA GLU A 496 -21.65 -41.04 7.04
C GLU A 496 -20.68 -42.20 7.34
N ALA A 497 -20.33 -42.40 8.61
CA ALA A 497 -19.52 -43.54 9.04
C ALA A 497 -20.39 -44.70 9.54
N LEU A 498 -19.79 -45.88 9.74
CA LEU A 498 -20.49 -46.95 10.43
C LEU A 498 -20.75 -46.57 11.90
N PRO A 499 -21.98 -46.80 12.40
CA PRO A 499 -22.33 -46.49 13.78
C PRO A 499 -21.51 -47.37 14.73
N THR A 500 -21.16 -46.85 15.90
CA THR A 500 -20.52 -47.66 16.94
C THR A 500 -21.53 -48.66 17.48
N GLN A 501 -21.15 -49.94 17.58
CA GLN A 501 -22.04 -50.95 18.16
C GLN A 501 -22.15 -50.73 19.68
N ALA A 502 -23.38 -50.72 20.20
CA ALA A 502 -23.71 -50.49 21.60
C ALA A 502 -23.30 -51.71 22.49
N LEU A 503 -22.02 -51.81 22.81
CA LEU A 503 -21.40 -52.92 23.56
C LEU A 503 -20.45 -52.38 24.63
N ALA A 504 -20.32 -53.09 25.75
CA ALA A 504 -19.46 -52.68 26.87
C ALA A 504 -18.02 -52.34 26.46
N ARG A 505 -17.42 -53.13 25.56
CA ARG A 505 -16.06 -52.93 25.05
C ARG A 505 -15.88 -51.67 24.18
N ASN A 506 -16.98 -51.07 23.73
CA ASN A 506 -16.99 -49.92 22.83
C ASN A 506 -17.32 -48.60 23.55
N LEU A 507 -17.49 -48.61 24.87
CA LEU A 507 -17.50 -47.38 25.66
C LEU A 507 -16.20 -46.63 25.37
N ASN A 508 -16.26 -45.32 25.12
CA ASN A 508 -15.06 -44.52 24.93
C ASN A 508 -14.18 -44.98 23.74
N ASN A 509 -14.78 -45.56 22.69
CA ASN A 509 -14.02 -46.10 21.57
C ASN A 509 -13.40 -44.99 20.69
N ARG A 510 -12.07 -44.83 20.81
CA ARG A 510 -11.27 -43.81 20.11
C ARG A 510 -11.03 -44.07 18.61
N SER A 511 -11.70 -45.03 17.99
CA SER A 511 -11.62 -45.25 16.53
C SER A 511 -12.31 -44.09 15.79
N PRO A 512 -11.59 -43.33 14.93
CA PRO A 512 -12.15 -42.16 14.25
C PRO A 512 -13.44 -42.48 13.47
N LYS A 513 -14.40 -41.55 13.49
CA LYS A 513 -15.57 -41.58 12.61
C LYS A 513 -15.39 -40.75 11.35
N LEU A 514 -14.24 -40.11 11.16
CA LEU A 514 -13.90 -39.43 9.92
C LEU A 514 -13.75 -40.45 8.77
N VAL A 515 -14.39 -40.19 7.63
CA VAL A 515 -14.35 -41.07 6.45
C VAL A 515 -13.39 -40.51 5.41
N ASN A 516 -13.60 -39.26 4.97
CA ASN A 516 -12.70 -38.56 4.08
C ASN A 516 -11.79 -37.66 4.93
N ASP A 517 -10.56 -38.13 5.15
CA ASP A 517 -9.52 -37.40 5.89
C ASP A 517 -8.83 -36.39 4.96
N LEU A 518 -9.22 -35.11 5.11
CA LEU A 518 -8.57 -33.97 4.45
C LEU A 518 -7.55 -33.33 5.38
N ASP A 519 -6.39 -33.00 4.83
CA ASP A 519 -5.24 -32.45 5.56
C ASP A 519 -4.91 -31.04 5.08
N LEU A 520 -5.05 -30.06 5.95
CA LEU A 520 -4.58 -28.68 5.83
C LEU A 520 -3.16 -28.55 6.35
N ARG A 521 -2.29 -27.94 5.55
CA ARG A 521 -0.97 -27.47 5.97
C ARG A 521 -0.77 -26.04 5.48
N LEU A 522 -0.01 -25.27 6.26
CA LEU A 522 0.42 -23.94 5.86
C LEU A 522 1.94 -23.89 5.87
N ILE A 523 2.53 -23.75 4.68
CA ILE A 523 3.98 -23.94 4.46
C ILE A 523 4.63 -22.60 4.10
N THR A 524 5.65 -22.19 4.82
CA THR A 524 6.43 -20.96 4.54
C THR A 524 7.46 -21.17 3.42
N ALA A 525 8.07 -20.09 2.93
CA ALA A 525 9.08 -20.15 1.86
C ALA A 525 10.35 -20.94 2.23
N ASP A 526 10.68 -21.05 3.51
CA ASP A 526 11.77 -21.88 4.07
C ASP A 526 11.34 -23.32 4.39
N ASN A 527 10.17 -23.75 3.89
CA ASN A 527 9.58 -25.08 4.08
C ASN A 527 9.18 -25.44 5.53
N TYR A 528 9.11 -24.47 6.45
CA TYR A 528 8.49 -24.72 7.74
C TYR A 528 6.98 -24.98 7.57
N THR A 529 6.46 -26.00 8.24
CA THR A 529 5.06 -26.42 8.12
C THR A 529 4.32 -26.16 9.42
N TRP A 530 3.25 -25.36 9.32
CA TRP A 530 2.26 -25.20 10.37
C TRP A 530 1.19 -26.29 10.24
N PHE A 531 0.73 -26.78 11.39
CA PHE A 531 -0.23 -27.87 11.53
C PHE A 531 -1.52 -27.37 12.19
N PRO A 532 -2.67 -27.99 11.90
CA PRO A 532 -3.93 -27.66 12.56
C PRO A 532 -3.91 -28.05 14.04
N TRP A 533 -4.86 -27.51 14.80
CA TRP A 533 -5.05 -27.88 16.20
C TRP A 533 -5.60 -29.30 16.35
N ILE A 534 -5.05 -30.04 17.30
CA ILE A 534 -5.56 -31.33 17.80
C ILE A 534 -5.76 -31.28 19.32
N LEU A 535 -6.69 -32.07 19.82
CA LEU A 535 -6.90 -32.31 21.25
C LEU A 535 -6.58 -33.76 21.61
N ASP A 536 -6.27 -34.00 22.89
CA ASP A 536 -6.03 -35.33 23.43
C ASP A 536 -7.30 -35.85 24.12
N PRO A 537 -8.05 -36.80 23.52
CA PRO A 537 -9.26 -37.35 24.14
C PRO A 537 -8.98 -38.25 25.35
N ALA A 538 -7.72 -38.65 25.60
CA ALA A 538 -7.34 -39.34 26.83
C ALA A 538 -7.05 -38.36 27.98
N GLN A 539 -6.80 -37.08 27.66
CA GLN A 539 -6.56 -36.00 28.63
C GLN A 539 -7.40 -34.77 28.24
N PRO A 540 -8.74 -34.83 28.36
CA PRO A 540 -9.64 -33.84 27.75
C PRO A 540 -9.51 -32.41 28.30
N ALA A 541 -8.93 -32.23 29.49
CA ALA A 541 -8.62 -30.91 30.05
C ALA A 541 -7.33 -30.27 29.50
N LYS A 542 -6.52 -31.02 28.74
CA LYS A 542 -5.24 -30.53 28.21
C LYS A 542 -5.50 -29.58 27.03
N ALA A 543 -4.74 -28.48 26.99
CA ALA A 543 -4.82 -27.52 25.89
C ALA A 543 -4.49 -28.16 24.53
N ALA A 544 -5.12 -27.65 23.47
CA ALA A 544 -4.83 -28.06 22.11
C ALA A 544 -3.37 -27.81 21.73
N VAL A 545 -2.83 -28.69 20.88
CA VAL A 545 -1.48 -28.58 20.33
C VAL A 545 -1.54 -28.69 18.80
N PRO A 546 -0.56 -28.12 18.05
CA PRO A 546 -0.50 -28.34 16.62
C PRO A 546 -0.18 -29.82 16.31
N GLY A 547 -0.87 -30.42 15.35
CA GLY A 547 -0.67 -31.81 14.96
C GLY A 547 -1.45 -32.22 13.72
N ASP A 548 -1.28 -33.47 13.30
CA ASP A 548 -2.06 -34.06 12.21
C ASP A 548 -3.46 -34.45 12.73
N ASN A 549 -4.51 -33.76 12.29
CA ASN A 549 -5.87 -34.04 12.77
C ASN A 549 -6.48 -35.17 11.94
N ILE A 550 -6.78 -36.29 12.59
CA ILE A 550 -7.33 -37.49 11.95
C ILE A 550 -8.81 -37.72 12.31
N ARG A 551 -9.45 -36.77 13.00
CA ARG A 551 -10.74 -36.96 13.67
C ARG A 551 -11.78 -35.98 13.21
N ASP A 552 -11.44 -34.70 13.14
CA ASP A 552 -12.40 -33.63 12.91
C ASP A 552 -12.58 -33.34 11.41
N ASN A 553 -13.81 -33.06 10.99
CA ASN A 553 -14.12 -32.54 9.66
C ASN A 553 -13.99 -31.01 9.57
N VAL A 554 -13.22 -30.43 10.50
CA VAL A 554 -12.84 -29.03 10.59
C VAL A 554 -11.39 -28.98 11.03
N GLU A 555 -10.54 -28.36 10.23
CA GLU A 555 -9.15 -28.10 10.59
C GLU A 555 -8.88 -26.60 10.56
N GLN A 556 -8.19 -26.10 11.58
CA GLN A 556 -7.82 -24.68 11.68
C GLN A 556 -6.36 -24.53 12.09
N ILE A 557 -5.65 -23.69 11.33
CA ILE A 557 -4.31 -23.22 11.64
C ILE A 557 -4.41 -21.75 12.05
N ILE A 558 -3.76 -21.40 13.16
CA ILE A 558 -3.59 -20.01 13.60
C ILE A 558 -2.10 -19.74 13.70
N VAL A 559 -1.61 -18.79 12.91
CA VAL A 559 -0.28 -18.20 13.07
C VAL A 559 -0.47 -16.90 13.86
N PRO A 560 -0.09 -16.84 15.15
CA PRO A 560 -0.47 -15.73 16.03
C PRO A 560 0.06 -14.36 15.57
N LYS A 561 1.19 -14.35 14.86
CA LYS A 561 1.80 -13.16 14.31
C LYS A 561 2.60 -13.51 13.06
N THR A 562 2.42 -12.74 12.00
CA THR A 562 3.15 -12.84 10.75
C THR A 562 3.90 -11.54 10.47
N SER A 563 4.91 -11.58 9.61
CA SER A 563 5.48 -10.36 9.03
C SER A 563 4.65 -9.90 7.84
N LEU A 564 4.51 -8.59 7.63
CA LEU A 564 3.84 -8.05 6.45
C LEU A 564 4.55 -8.54 5.18
N GLY A 565 3.78 -9.07 4.22
CA GLY A 565 4.29 -9.63 2.97
C GLY A 565 4.89 -11.04 3.10
N GLN A 566 4.89 -11.64 4.30
CA GLN A 566 5.36 -13.01 4.48
C GLN A 566 4.50 -13.97 3.65
N VAL A 567 5.17 -14.79 2.82
CA VAL A 567 4.53 -15.71 1.89
C VAL A 567 4.30 -17.06 2.56
N PHE A 568 3.08 -17.58 2.41
CA PHE A 568 2.71 -18.93 2.81
C PHE A 568 2.04 -19.67 1.64
N ASN A 569 2.15 -21.00 1.62
CA ASN A 569 1.39 -21.90 0.77
C ASN A 569 0.39 -22.65 1.63
N ILE A 570 -0.89 -22.38 1.43
CA ILE A 570 -1.96 -23.26 1.89
C ILE A 570 -1.92 -24.51 1.03
N VAL A 571 -1.84 -25.68 1.66
CA VAL A 571 -1.88 -26.98 1.01
C VAL A 571 -3.01 -27.78 1.61
N VAL A 572 -3.93 -28.24 0.78
CA VAL A 572 -4.99 -29.17 1.18
C VAL A 572 -4.79 -30.46 0.37
N ARG A 573 -4.57 -31.56 1.08
CA ARG A 573 -4.47 -32.91 0.51
C ARG A 573 -5.50 -33.81 1.18
N HIS A 574 -5.54 -35.07 0.78
CA HIS A 574 -6.33 -36.07 1.49
C HIS A 574 -5.50 -37.34 1.72
N LYS A 575 -5.91 -38.13 2.71
CA LYS A 575 -5.41 -39.49 2.92
C LYS A 575 -6.35 -40.50 2.24
N ASN A 576 -5.84 -41.69 1.98
CA ASN A 576 -6.61 -42.84 1.50
C ASN A 576 -7.46 -42.56 0.23
N THR A 577 -8.43 -43.43 -0.04
CA THR A 577 -9.41 -43.25 -1.12
C THR A 577 -10.59 -42.44 -0.59
N LEU A 578 -10.88 -41.32 -1.24
CA LEU A 578 -12.07 -40.52 -1.01
C LEU A 578 -13.31 -41.31 -1.44
N SER A 579 -14.30 -41.35 -0.56
CA SER A 579 -15.64 -41.82 -0.93
C SER A 579 -16.20 -40.97 -2.08
N ASN A 580 -16.86 -41.61 -3.05
CA ASN A 580 -17.47 -40.96 -4.23
C ASN A 580 -16.49 -40.20 -5.15
N ASN A 581 -15.19 -40.52 -5.13
CA ASN A 581 -14.14 -39.97 -6.01
C ASN A 581 -13.91 -38.44 -5.87
N GLY A 582 -14.37 -37.83 -4.76
CA GLY A 582 -14.07 -36.45 -4.43
C GLY A 582 -14.81 -35.95 -3.18
N GLN A 583 -14.23 -34.97 -2.50
CA GLN A 583 -14.79 -34.34 -1.30
C GLN A 583 -14.94 -32.84 -1.50
N PRO A 584 -16.19 -32.32 -1.55
CA PRO A 584 -16.45 -30.89 -1.45
C PRO A 584 -16.00 -30.33 -0.09
N TYR A 585 -15.28 -29.20 -0.09
CA TYR A 585 -14.83 -28.54 1.14
C TYR A 585 -14.86 -27.02 0.97
N SER A 586 -14.84 -26.32 2.10
CA SER A 586 -14.76 -24.86 2.16
C SER A 586 -13.43 -24.46 2.75
N ILE A 587 -12.88 -23.34 2.30
CA ILE A 587 -11.72 -22.70 2.89
C ILE A 587 -12.05 -21.26 3.27
N VAL A 588 -11.67 -20.86 4.48
CA VAL A 588 -11.79 -19.50 5.01
C VAL A 588 -10.42 -19.06 5.52
N VAL A 589 -9.97 -17.87 5.10
CA VAL A 589 -8.68 -17.29 5.44
C VAL A 589 -8.88 -15.84 5.91
N SER A 590 -8.20 -15.46 6.99
CA SER A 590 -8.19 -14.08 7.50
C SER A 590 -6.77 -13.64 7.85
N GLY A 591 -6.48 -12.36 7.70
CA GLY A 591 -5.16 -11.79 8.00
C GLY A 591 -4.19 -11.83 6.82
N VAL A 592 -4.72 -11.87 5.59
CA VAL A 592 -3.91 -11.70 4.38
C VAL A 592 -3.72 -10.21 4.07
N ALA A 593 -2.65 -9.88 3.35
CA ALA A 593 -2.44 -8.52 2.87
C ALA A 593 -3.40 -8.21 1.70
N PRO A 594 -3.97 -6.98 1.64
CA PRO A 594 -4.68 -6.49 0.46
C PRO A 594 -3.81 -6.65 -0.78
N GLN A 595 -4.39 -7.18 -1.85
CA GLN A 595 -3.64 -7.50 -3.06
C GLN A 595 -4.19 -6.68 -4.22
N ASP A 596 -3.65 -5.47 -4.40
CA ASP A 596 -3.90 -4.69 -5.62
C ASP A 596 -3.13 -5.32 -6.79
N CYS A 597 -3.85 -5.93 -7.73
CA CYS A 597 -3.28 -6.30 -9.03
C CYS A 597 -3.18 -5.04 -9.91
N GLU A 598 -2.25 -4.13 -9.61
CA GLU A 598 -1.87 -3.10 -10.58
C GLU A 598 -0.83 -3.66 -11.55
N ALA A 599 -1.19 -3.75 -12.83
CA ALA A 599 -0.26 -4.09 -13.90
C ALA A 599 0.27 -2.82 -14.58
N ALA A 600 1.21 -2.14 -13.94
CA ALA A 600 1.93 -1.04 -14.58
C ALA A 600 3.38 -1.47 -14.87
N VAL A 601 3.71 -1.71 -16.15
CA VAL A 601 5.10 -1.95 -16.58
C VAL A 601 5.81 -0.62 -16.72
N ARG A 602 6.96 -0.50 -16.06
CA ARG A 602 7.88 0.63 -16.18
C ARG A 602 9.29 0.16 -16.53
N VAL A 603 10.11 1.07 -17.04
CA VAL A 603 11.53 0.84 -17.32
C VAL A 603 12.34 1.23 -16.07
N VAL A 604 13.22 0.34 -15.57
CA VAL A 604 13.98 0.55 -14.31
C VAL A 604 15.25 1.40 -14.50
N LYS A 605 15.61 1.74 -15.73
CA LYS A 605 16.84 2.50 -16.04
C LYS A 605 16.51 3.70 -16.94
N GLY A 606 16.70 4.92 -16.41
CA GLY A 606 16.69 6.20 -17.14
C GLY A 606 15.64 6.35 -18.23
N THR A 607 14.37 6.54 -17.85
CA THR A 607 13.18 7.08 -18.58
C THR A 607 12.92 6.82 -20.08
N ASP A 608 13.81 6.19 -20.84
CA ASP A 608 13.79 6.18 -22.30
C ASP A 608 13.50 4.79 -22.85
N THR A 609 12.67 4.73 -23.90
CA THR A 609 12.25 3.48 -24.54
C THR A 609 13.09 3.14 -25.78
N THR A 610 14.34 3.59 -25.87
CA THR A 610 15.21 3.40 -27.05
C THR A 610 16.48 2.62 -26.68
N LEU A 611 16.69 1.47 -27.31
CA LEU A 611 17.91 0.67 -27.22
C LEU A 611 18.98 1.22 -28.17
N CYS A 612 20.08 1.73 -27.63
CA CYS A 612 21.27 2.10 -28.39
C CYS A 612 22.16 0.86 -28.61
N GLY A 613 22.74 0.70 -29.81
CA GLY A 613 23.45 -0.49 -30.31
C GLY A 613 24.05 -1.44 -29.25
N GLY A 614 23.43 -2.61 -29.07
CA GLY A 614 23.89 -3.67 -28.15
C GLY A 614 23.49 -3.50 -26.67
N GLY A 615 22.74 -2.45 -26.32
CA GLY A 615 22.30 -2.19 -24.96
C GLY A 615 21.31 -3.21 -24.38
N ARG A 616 21.24 -3.25 -23.04
CA ARG A 616 20.21 -4.00 -22.28
C ARG A 616 19.29 -3.02 -21.56
N MET A 617 18.00 -3.33 -21.55
CA MET A 617 16.99 -2.58 -20.81
C MET A 617 16.21 -3.52 -19.90
N ARG A 618 15.81 -3.06 -18.71
CA ARG A 618 15.02 -3.84 -17.75
C ARG A 618 13.62 -3.26 -17.64
N LEU A 619 12.63 -4.08 -17.96
CA LEU A 619 11.22 -3.83 -17.64
C LEU A 619 10.94 -4.36 -16.23
N GLN A 620 10.10 -3.65 -15.49
CA GLN A 620 9.64 -4.04 -14.16
C GLN A 620 8.18 -3.70 -13.97
N VAL A 621 7.44 -4.57 -13.30
CA VAL A 621 6.07 -4.29 -12.86
C VAL A 621 6.08 -3.48 -11.56
N ARG A 622 5.25 -2.43 -11.49
CA ARG A 622 4.94 -1.71 -10.26
C ARG A 622 3.82 -2.48 -9.54
N GLY A 623 4.18 -3.22 -8.50
CA GLY A 623 3.27 -4.02 -7.67
C GLY A 623 4.06 -5.16 -7.03
N GLU A 624 4.01 -5.30 -5.70
CA GLU A 624 4.87 -6.25 -4.96
C GLU A 624 4.32 -7.69 -4.93
N ASN A 625 3.14 -7.91 -5.52
CA ASN A 625 2.23 -8.90 -4.97
C ASN A 625 1.61 -9.87 -6.00
N ALA A 626 2.07 -9.92 -7.25
CA ALA A 626 1.59 -10.91 -8.23
C ALA A 626 2.39 -12.22 -8.19
N VAL A 627 1.71 -13.32 -8.49
CA VAL A 627 2.22 -14.70 -8.35
C VAL A 627 2.89 -15.17 -9.64
N THR A 628 2.32 -14.77 -10.77
CA THR A 628 2.82 -15.11 -12.10
C THR A 628 2.77 -13.89 -13.01
N TYR A 629 3.83 -13.75 -13.81
CA TYR A 629 4.00 -12.72 -14.81
C TYR A 629 4.16 -13.42 -16.16
N GLU A 630 3.20 -13.18 -17.05
CA GLU A 630 3.27 -13.62 -18.45
C GLU A 630 3.65 -12.42 -19.31
N TRP A 631 4.93 -12.36 -19.68
CA TRP A 631 5.46 -11.28 -20.52
C TRP A 631 5.23 -11.60 -21.99
N THR A 632 4.72 -10.64 -22.74
CA THR A 632 4.53 -10.75 -24.19
C THR A 632 5.39 -9.74 -24.94
N LYS A 633 5.84 -10.13 -26.14
CA LYS A 633 6.45 -9.26 -27.14
C LYS A 633 5.70 -9.42 -28.44
N ASP A 634 5.23 -8.30 -29.01
CA ASP A 634 4.49 -8.27 -30.27
C ASP A 634 3.29 -9.24 -30.27
N GLY A 635 2.60 -9.35 -29.12
CA GLY A 635 1.46 -10.25 -28.91
C GLY A 635 1.79 -11.72 -28.62
N LYS A 636 3.06 -12.13 -28.67
CA LYS A 636 3.49 -13.50 -28.39
C LYS A 636 4.10 -13.63 -26.99
N VAL A 637 3.74 -14.70 -26.26
CA VAL A 637 4.31 -14.99 -24.94
C VAL A 637 5.81 -15.28 -25.06
N LEU A 638 6.62 -14.56 -24.26
CA LEU A 638 8.06 -14.76 -24.14
C LEU A 638 8.41 -15.72 -23.00
N THR A 639 7.81 -15.50 -21.83
CA THR A 639 8.07 -16.27 -20.62
C THR A 639 6.90 -16.15 -19.64
N THR A 640 6.75 -17.18 -18.81
CA THR A 640 5.87 -17.21 -17.63
C THR A 640 6.74 -17.53 -16.42
N ASN A 641 6.87 -16.60 -15.47
CA ASN A 641 7.68 -16.83 -14.27
C ASN A 641 7.17 -16.02 -13.06
N GLU A 642 7.78 -16.23 -11.90
CA GLU A 642 7.44 -15.52 -10.64
C GLU A 642 8.20 -14.19 -10.47
N SER A 643 9.01 -13.78 -11.46
CA SER A 643 9.82 -12.56 -11.40
C SER A 643 9.05 -11.34 -11.96
N PRO A 644 8.97 -10.23 -11.20
CA PRO A 644 8.39 -8.98 -11.69
C PRO A 644 9.30 -8.23 -12.67
N MET A 645 10.48 -8.77 -13.00
CA MET A 645 11.49 -8.14 -13.85
C MET A 645 11.75 -8.95 -15.13
N LEU A 646 11.93 -8.24 -16.25
CA LEU A 646 12.33 -8.79 -17.54
C LEU A 646 13.48 -7.97 -18.15
N ASP A 647 14.62 -8.63 -18.40
CA ASP A 647 15.73 -8.04 -19.16
C ASP A 647 15.54 -8.28 -20.66
N ILE A 648 15.64 -7.21 -21.46
CA ILE A 648 15.41 -7.23 -22.90
C ILE A 648 16.60 -6.64 -23.68
N THR A 649 16.82 -7.16 -24.88
CA THR A 649 17.88 -6.75 -25.82
C THR A 649 17.35 -6.40 -27.22
N GLN A 650 16.04 -6.52 -27.44
CA GLN A 650 15.40 -6.33 -28.74
C GLN A 650 14.34 -5.23 -28.65
N SER A 651 14.15 -4.50 -29.76
CA SER A 651 12.99 -3.64 -29.97
C SER A 651 11.72 -4.46 -30.16
N GLY A 652 10.56 -3.86 -29.88
CA GLY A 652 9.24 -4.49 -29.96
C GLY A 652 8.22 -3.86 -29.01
N ILE A 653 6.99 -4.37 -29.04
CA ILE A 653 5.88 -3.94 -28.17
C ILE A 653 5.73 -4.94 -27.04
N TYR A 654 6.01 -4.51 -25.80
CA TYR A 654 5.99 -5.36 -24.62
C TYR A 654 4.74 -5.11 -23.77
N SER A 655 4.14 -6.16 -23.22
CA SER A 655 3.15 -6.05 -22.15
C SER A 655 3.30 -7.21 -21.17
N VAL A 656 2.66 -7.10 -20.02
CA VAL A 656 2.61 -8.20 -19.05
C VAL A 656 1.17 -8.44 -18.63
N LYS A 657 0.81 -9.71 -18.57
CA LYS A 657 -0.36 -10.16 -17.82
C LYS A 657 0.11 -10.60 -16.45
N ILE A 658 -0.42 -9.99 -15.40
CA ILE A 658 -0.18 -10.43 -14.03
C ILE A 658 -1.39 -11.18 -13.53
N THR A 659 -1.14 -12.28 -12.83
CA THR A 659 -2.19 -13.01 -12.12
C THR A 659 -1.83 -13.01 -10.64
N GLY A 660 -2.60 -12.28 -9.84
CA GLY A 660 -2.64 -12.37 -8.38
C GLY A 660 -3.56 -13.51 -7.93
N TYR A 661 -3.74 -13.70 -6.62
CA TYR A 661 -4.57 -14.82 -6.12
C TYR A 661 -6.07 -14.67 -6.40
N GLN A 662 -6.58 -13.43 -6.51
CA GLN A 662 -8.00 -13.12 -6.69
C GLN A 662 -8.26 -12.15 -7.86
N CYS A 663 -7.22 -11.75 -8.59
CA CYS A 663 -7.33 -10.78 -9.67
C CYS A 663 -6.34 -11.07 -10.81
N THR A 664 -6.70 -10.64 -12.01
CA THR A 664 -5.82 -10.65 -13.17
C THR A 664 -5.83 -9.24 -13.75
N ALA A 665 -4.67 -8.71 -14.08
CA ALA A 665 -4.54 -7.42 -14.73
C ALA A 665 -3.60 -7.52 -15.92
N GLN A 666 -3.96 -6.86 -17.02
CA GLN A 666 -3.10 -6.70 -18.19
C GLN A 666 -2.52 -5.28 -18.15
N SER A 667 -1.21 -5.16 -18.34
CA SER A 667 -0.61 -3.84 -18.47
C SER A 667 -0.96 -3.20 -19.81
N ARG A 668 -0.84 -1.87 -19.86
CA ARG A 668 -0.65 -1.18 -21.14
C ARG A 668 0.66 -1.63 -21.79
N THR A 669 0.77 -1.43 -23.10
CA THR A 669 1.98 -1.77 -23.86
C THR A 669 3.09 -0.75 -23.69
N VAL A 670 4.34 -1.21 -23.62
CA VAL A 670 5.57 -0.41 -23.68
C VAL A 670 6.22 -0.64 -25.04
N VAL A 671 6.36 0.42 -25.84
CA VAL A 671 6.98 0.36 -27.17
C VAL A 671 8.47 0.63 -27.05
N VAL A 672 9.29 -0.37 -27.34
CA VAL A 672 10.75 -0.27 -27.31
C VAL A 672 11.29 -0.11 -28.72
N LYS A 673 11.99 0.99 -28.99
CA LYS A 673 12.66 1.30 -30.26
C LYS A 673 14.14 0.93 -30.20
N SER A 674 14.78 0.81 -31.35
CA SER A 674 16.24 0.62 -31.47
C SER A 674 16.82 1.70 -32.38
N ALA A 675 17.97 2.27 -31.99
CA ALA A 675 18.70 3.25 -32.78
C ALA A 675 20.20 2.90 -32.85
N SER A 676 20.77 3.04 -34.05
CA SER A 676 22.19 2.80 -34.31
C SER A 676 22.83 4.09 -34.83
N LEU A 677 23.89 4.55 -34.17
CA LEU A 677 24.60 5.79 -34.49
C LEU A 677 26.03 5.52 -34.93
N THR A 678 26.53 6.38 -35.80
CA THR A 678 27.94 6.41 -36.24
C THR A 678 28.51 7.82 -36.06
N ALA A 679 29.71 7.92 -35.47
CA ALA A 679 30.42 9.18 -35.27
C ALA A 679 31.90 9.02 -35.66
N ALA A 680 32.33 9.75 -36.70
CA ALA A 680 33.73 9.80 -37.15
C ALA A 680 34.05 11.21 -37.67
N ILE A 681 35.34 11.57 -37.67
CA ILE A 681 35.89 12.82 -38.22
C ILE A 681 36.75 12.51 -39.44
N THR A 682 36.61 13.30 -40.50
CA THR A 682 37.44 13.27 -41.70
C THR A 682 38.04 14.66 -41.97
N PRO A 683 39.36 14.85 -41.78
CA PRO A 683 40.07 16.11 -42.10
C PRO A 683 40.26 16.32 -43.60
N ALA A 684 40.17 17.57 -44.06
CA ALA A 684 40.53 17.95 -45.42
C ALA A 684 41.97 18.48 -45.47
N GLY A 685 42.92 17.62 -45.86
CA GLY A 685 44.33 17.98 -46.05
C GLY A 685 45.21 17.75 -44.82
N SER A 686 46.20 18.62 -44.62
CA SER A 686 47.20 18.52 -43.53
C SER A 686 46.57 18.69 -42.14
N LEU A 687 47.20 18.14 -41.11
CA LEU A 687 46.85 18.30 -39.69
C LEU A 687 47.61 19.45 -39.01
N THR A 688 48.46 20.17 -39.73
CA THR A 688 49.22 21.34 -39.21
C THR A 688 48.53 22.64 -39.60
N VAL A 689 48.23 23.47 -38.59
CA VAL A 689 47.62 24.80 -38.73
C VAL A 689 48.73 25.85 -38.89
N CYS A 690 48.86 26.45 -40.08
CA CYS A 690 49.74 27.61 -40.30
C CYS A 690 49.01 28.93 -39.89
N PRO A 691 49.73 29.97 -39.43
CA PRO A 691 49.13 31.26 -39.08
C PRO A 691 48.23 31.82 -40.19
N ASN A 692 47.01 32.26 -39.82
CA ASN A 692 45.98 32.80 -40.71
C ASN A 692 45.39 31.82 -41.76
N THR A 693 45.54 30.51 -41.58
CA THR A 693 44.92 29.48 -42.45
C THR A 693 43.97 28.58 -41.65
N SER A 694 42.85 28.16 -42.25
CA SER A 694 41.84 27.29 -41.60
C SER A 694 41.86 25.86 -42.15
N ILE A 695 41.74 24.86 -41.29
CA ILE A 695 41.55 23.44 -41.65
C ILE A 695 40.06 23.09 -41.55
N ARG A 696 39.54 22.35 -42.54
CA ARG A 696 38.15 21.86 -42.57
C ARG A 696 38.07 20.42 -42.04
N LEU A 697 37.30 20.21 -40.98
CA LEU A 697 36.93 18.90 -40.45
C LEU A 697 35.49 18.57 -40.82
N SER A 698 35.21 17.35 -41.27
CA SER A 698 33.86 16.87 -41.59
C SER A 698 33.45 15.70 -40.70
N ALA A 699 32.22 15.67 -40.21
CA ALA A 699 31.67 14.57 -39.44
C ALA A 699 30.88 13.57 -40.32
N SER A 700 30.72 12.33 -39.86
CA SER A 700 29.77 11.37 -40.45
C SER A 700 28.35 11.96 -40.47
N THR A 701 27.65 11.84 -41.60
CA THR A 701 26.29 12.37 -41.75
C THR A 701 25.24 11.27 -41.65
N GLY A 702 24.05 11.62 -41.16
CA GLY A 702 22.90 10.72 -41.01
C GLY A 702 21.60 11.50 -40.83
N THR A 703 20.46 10.82 -41.02
CA THR A 703 19.13 11.43 -40.87
C THR A 703 18.90 11.85 -39.42
N ASN A 704 18.45 13.09 -39.18
CA ASN A 704 18.16 13.67 -37.86
C ASN A 704 19.34 13.77 -36.87
N TYR A 705 20.58 13.61 -37.35
CA TYR A 705 21.76 13.79 -36.52
C TYR A 705 21.91 15.26 -36.10
N ARG A 706 22.16 15.47 -34.80
CA ARG A 706 22.62 16.73 -34.22
C ARG A 706 24.08 16.59 -33.84
N TYR A 707 24.85 17.66 -34.02
CA TYR A 707 26.30 17.64 -33.82
C TYR A 707 26.70 18.62 -32.73
N GLN A 708 27.74 18.26 -31.98
CA GLN A 708 28.48 19.18 -31.14
C GLN A 708 29.97 18.86 -31.25
N TRP A 709 30.76 19.78 -31.81
CA TRP A 709 32.21 19.63 -31.85
C TRP A 709 32.81 19.91 -30.49
N LEU A 710 33.82 19.11 -30.14
CA LEU A 710 34.62 19.27 -28.94
C LEU A 710 36.07 19.54 -29.33
N ARG A 711 36.75 20.41 -28.58
CA ARG A 711 38.19 20.61 -28.64
C ARG A 711 38.77 20.42 -27.25
N ASN A 712 39.79 19.58 -27.15
CA ASN A 712 40.41 19.16 -25.90
C ASN A 712 39.39 18.65 -24.88
N GLY A 713 38.36 17.94 -25.36
CA GLY A 713 37.26 17.42 -24.54
C GLY A 713 36.17 18.44 -24.15
N GLN A 714 36.31 19.72 -24.53
CA GLN A 714 35.34 20.77 -24.20
C GLN A 714 34.49 21.18 -25.42
N PRO A 715 33.19 21.46 -25.25
CA PRO A 715 32.33 21.84 -26.36
C PRO A 715 32.74 23.19 -26.95
N ILE A 716 32.88 23.25 -28.28
CA ILE A 716 33.08 24.50 -29.01
C ILE A 716 31.71 25.16 -29.19
N VAL A 717 31.49 26.28 -28.52
CA VAL A 717 30.18 26.97 -28.49
C VAL A 717 29.72 27.30 -29.92
N GLY A 718 28.50 26.89 -30.25
CA GLY A 718 27.88 27.14 -31.56
C GLY A 718 28.31 26.19 -32.69
N ALA A 719 29.33 25.34 -32.49
CA ALA A 719 29.80 24.39 -33.49
C ALA A 719 28.89 23.16 -33.59
N THR A 720 27.74 23.34 -34.22
CA THR A 720 26.66 22.34 -34.33
C THR A 720 26.40 21.84 -35.76
N SER A 721 27.21 22.32 -36.71
CA SER A 721 27.21 21.88 -38.10
C SER A 721 27.98 20.57 -38.28
N PRO A 722 27.64 19.71 -39.27
CA PRO A 722 28.46 18.55 -39.64
C PRO A 722 29.85 18.91 -40.18
N VAL A 723 30.17 20.20 -40.31
CA VAL A 723 31.46 20.71 -40.78
C VAL A 723 31.99 21.77 -39.81
N LEU A 724 33.27 21.69 -39.47
CA LEU A 724 33.98 22.70 -38.68
C LEU A 724 35.21 23.20 -39.44
N ASN A 725 35.30 24.50 -39.69
CA ASN A 725 36.52 25.16 -40.14
C ASN A 725 37.21 25.77 -38.92
N THR A 726 38.43 25.36 -38.61
CA THR A 726 39.18 25.84 -37.44
C THR A 726 40.56 26.34 -37.83
N THR A 727 40.98 27.45 -37.23
CA THR A 727 42.31 28.05 -37.35
C THR A 727 43.16 27.78 -36.10
N GLU A 728 42.71 26.89 -35.21
CA GLU A 728 43.37 26.68 -33.93
C GLU A 728 43.75 25.22 -33.72
N ALA A 729 44.99 24.98 -33.28
CA ALA A 729 45.51 23.65 -32.97
C ALA A 729 44.85 23.04 -31.72
N GLY A 730 44.83 21.72 -31.61
CA GLY A 730 44.22 21.00 -30.49
C GLY A 730 43.62 19.67 -30.90
N THR A 731 43.05 18.95 -29.95
CA THR A 731 42.46 17.63 -30.17
C THR A 731 40.95 17.73 -30.35
N TYR A 732 40.43 17.35 -31.51
CA TYR A 732 39.01 17.47 -31.86
C TYR A 732 38.28 16.13 -31.81
N SER A 733 37.07 16.12 -31.26
CA SER A 733 36.11 15.01 -31.34
C SER A 733 34.72 15.54 -31.67
N ILE A 734 33.83 14.69 -32.20
CA ILE A 734 32.44 15.06 -32.50
C ILE A 734 31.49 14.17 -31.71
N ALA A 735 30.55 14.80 -30.99
CA ALA A 735 29.39 14.12 -30.43
C ALA A 735 28.23 14.20 -31.42
N THR A 736 27.78 13.04 -31.88
CA THR A 736 26.62 12.89 -32.75
C THR A 736 25.45 12.34 -31.94
N THR A 737 24.31 13.04 -31.98
CA THR A 737 23.10 12.67 -31.24
C THR A 737 21.94 12.46 -32.21
N SER A 738 21.20 11.35 -32.08
CA SER A 738 19.89 11.15 -32.71
C SER A 738 18.97 10.49 -31.69
N ASP A 739 17.75 11.02 -31.57
CA ASP A 739 16.86 10.73 -30.45
C ASP A 739 17.60 10.89 -29.10
N GLN A 740 17.67 9.82 -28.30
CA GLN A 740 18.36 9.80 -26.99
C GLN A 740 19.73 9.10 -27.05
N CYS A 741 20.15 8.61 -28.20
CA CYS A 741 21.45 7.97 -28.34
C CYS A 741 22.51 9.04 -28.66
N THR A 742 23.68 8.93 -28.03
CA THR A 742 24.86 9.75 -28.33
C THR A 742 26.03 8.83 -28.66
N ALA A 743 26.73 9.12 -29.76
CA ALA A 743 28.00 8.51 -30.11
C ALA A 743 29.07 9.60 -30.20
N ILE A 744 30.24 9.35 -29.61
CA ILE A 744 31.40 10.26 -29.70
C ILE A 744 32.46 9.60 -30.58
N SER A 745 33.00 10.35 -31.54
CA SER A 745 34.07 9.85 -32.39
C SER A 745 35.38 9.66 -31.62
N ASN A 746 36.30 8.91 -32.20
CA ASN A 746 37.71 8.97 -31.81
C ASN A 746 38.25 10.40 -32.00
N ALA A 747 39.30 10.74 -31.25
CA ALA A 747 39.94 12.05 -31.26
C ALA A 747 40.86 12.25 -32.49
N THR A 748 40.87 13.46 -33.06
CA THR A 748 41.72 13.90 -34.17
C THR A 748 42.60 15.07 -33.74
N GLN A 749 43.93 14.95 -33.82
CA GLN A 749 44.86 15.97 -33.33
C GLN A 749 45.30 16.94 -34.45
N LEU A 750 45.18 18.25 -34.20
CA LEU A 750 45.74 19.32 -35.03
C LEU A 750 46.93 20.00 -34.32
N LEU A 751 48.02 20.28 -35.04
CA LEU A 751 49.27 20.87 -34.52
C LEU A 751 49.44 22.34 -34.97
N SER A 752 50.05 23.21 -34.15
CA SER A 752 50.31 24.62 -34.50
C SER A 752 51.71 24.83 -35.06
N ALA A 753 51.87 25.67 -36.09
CA ALA A 753 53.17 26.20 -36.51
C ALA A 753 53.49 27.53 -35.80
N ALA A 754 54.70 27.70 -35.28
CA ALA A 754 55.03 28.78 -34.34
C ALA A 754 56.21 29.66 -34.78
N MET A 755 56.01 30.60 -35.72
CA MET A 755 56.91 31.76 -35.84
C MET A 755 56.36 32.90 -36.73
N GLN A 756 56.50 34.17 -36.30
CA GLN A 756 56.49 35.34 -37.20
C GLN A 756 57.89 35.98 -37.20
N PRO A 757 58.50 36.27 -38.38
CA PRO A 757 59.84 36.86 -38.42
C PRO A 757 59.86 38.38 -38.21
N THR A 758 60.80 38.88 -37.40
CA THR A 758 60.98 40.30 -37.06
C THR A 758 62.44 40.74 -37.14
N ILE A 759 62.73 41.97 -37.58
CA ILE A 759 64.11 42.51 -37.69
C ILE A 759 64.33 43.66 -36.68
N SER A 760 65.46 43.66 -35.97
CA SER A 760 65.89 44.75 -35.07
C SER A 760 67.34 45.22 -35.32
N THR A 761 67.66 46.46 -34.93
CA THR A 761 68.96 47.15 -35.16
C THR A 761 69.62 47.60 -33.86
N ASN A 762 70.95 47.70 -33.83
CA ASN A 762 71.72 48.16 -32.66
C ASN A 762 71.85 49.69 -32.51
N THR A 763 71.80 50.46 -33.60
CA THR A 763 72.13 51.91 -33.57
C THR A 763 71.18 52.76 -34.43
N GLY A 764 69.97 52.27 -34.71
CA GLY A 764 68.97 52.94 -35.57
C GLY A 764 69.02 52.47 -37.03
N THR A 765 68.46 53.26 -37.95
CA THR A 765 68.33 52.90 -39.39
C THR A 765 69.25 53.69 -40.32
N ILE A 766 70.07 54.61 -39.81
CA ILE A 766 70.99 55.43 -40.61
C ILE A 766 72.41 54.89 -40.46
N ILE A 767 72.99 54.39 -41.55
CA ILE A 767 74.37 53.87 -41.58
C ILE A 767 75.36 55.04 -41.56
N PRO A 768 76.19 55.17 -40.50
CA PRO A 768 77.20 56.22 -40.44
C PRO A 768 78.19 56.11 -41.60
N LYS A 769 78.76 57.24 -42.06
CA LYS A 769 79.73 57.24 -43.17
C LYS A 769 80.93 56.32 -42.85
N GLY A 770 81.11 55.25 -43.63
CA GLY A 770 82.16 54.24 -43.42
C GLY A 770 81.87 53.22 -42.29
N GLY A 771 80.67 53.25 -41.70
CA GLY A 771 80.24 52.34 -40.63
C GLY A 771 79.34 51.19 -41.09
N SER A 772 78.80 50.43 -40.13
CA SER A 772 77.85 49.33 -40.38
C SER A 772 76.79 49.24 -39.27
N ILE A 773 75.65 48.62 -39.56
CA ILE A 773 74.56 48.35 -38.60
C ILE A 773 74.33 46.84 -38.54
N ARG A 774 74.16 46.29 -37.34
CA ARG A 774 73.84 44.87 -37.15
C ARG A 774 72.33 44.65 -37.13
N LEU A 775 71.84 43.85 -38.07
CA LEU A 775 70.47 43.34 -38.14
C LEU A 775 70.37 42.01 -37.39
N THR A 776 69.32 41.83 -36.60
CA THR A 776 69.05 40.58 -35.86
C THR A 776 67.59 40.16 -36.05
N THR A 777 67.34 38.86 -36.25
CA THR A 777 65.99 38.25 -36.25
C THR A 777 65.80 37.30 -35.08
N ASN A 778 64.55 36.93 -34.81
CA ASN A 778 64.20 35.89 -33.84
C ASN A 778 64.80 34.52 -34.23
N VAL A 779 65.26 33.75 -33.23
CA VAL A 779 65.93 32.44 -33.37
C VAL A 779 64.98 31.33 -32.96
N GLY A 780 64.95 30.21 -33.69
CA GLY A 780 64.20 29.00 -33.35
C GLY A 780 64.89 27.71 -33.80
N ASP A 781 64.57 26.59 -33.14
CA ASP A 781 65.12 25.25 -33.43
C ASP A 781 64.68 24.76 -34.82
N ASN A 782 65.56 24.04 -35.54
CA ASN A 782 65.29 23.51 -36.90
C ASN A 782 64.71 24.55 -37.90
N THR A 783 65.00 25.83 -37.69
CA THR A 783 64.53 26.93 -38.55
C THR A 783 65.61 27.28 -39.56
N LEU A 784 65.23 27.31 -40.84
CA LEU A 784 66.10 27.82 -41.91
C LEU A 784 65.89 29.33 -42.07
N TYR A 785 66.98 30.10 -42.18
CA TYR A 785 66.96 31.55 -42.37
C TYR A 785 67.53 31.91 -43.75
N GLN A 786 66.94 32.93 -44.38
CA GLN A 786 67.51 33.55 -45.58
C GLN A 786 67.23 35.06 -45.55
N TRP A 787 68.28 35.88 -45.56
CA TRP A 787 68.16 37.34 -45.67
C TRP A 787 68.11 37.80 -47.13
N TYR A 788 67.43 38.92 -47.35
CA TYR A 788 67.28 39.57 -48.65
C TYR A 788 67.60 41.05 -48.54
N LYS A 789 68.19 41.63 -49.59
CA LYS A 789 68.32 43.07 -49.79
C LYS A 789 67.57 43.45 -51.06
N ASN A 790 66.63 44.39 -50.97
CA ASN A 790 65.77 44.81 -52.08
C ASN A 790 65.14 43.61 -52.82
N ASN A 791 64.64 42.64 -52.05
CA ASN A 791 64.07 41.36 -52.51
C ASN A 791 65.03 40.37 -53.20
N ASN A 792 66.32 40.70 -53.34
CA ASN A 792 67.32 39.76 -53.85
C ASN A 792 67.97 38.99 -52.68
N PRO A 793 68.10 37.65 -52.77
CA PRO A 793 68.67 36.85 -51.69
C PRO A 793 70.16 37.17 -51.51
N LEU A 794 70.55 37.37 -50.25
CA LEU A 794 71.95 37.49 -49.86
C LEU A 794 72.48 36.08 -49.60
N ALA A 795 73.14 35.49 -50.60
CA ALA A 795 73.43 34.06 -50.67
C ALA A 795 74.14 33.46 -49.44
N THR A 796 74.97 34.25 -48.73
CA THR A 796 75.71 33.79 -47.55
C THR A 796 75.07 34.17 -46.21
N ALA A 797 73.97 34.93 -46.23
CA ALA A 797 73.27 35.38 -45.03
C ALA A 797 72.15 34.40 -44.65
N THR A 798 72.54 33.29 -44.05
CA THR A 798 71.64 32.18 -43.65
C THR A 798 71.56 31.96 -42.14
N GLY A 799 72.15 32.87 -41.35
CA GLY A 799 72.07 32.88 -39.89
C GLY A 799 71.09 33.93 -39.34
N PRO A 800 70.81 33.92 -38.02
CA PRO A 800 69.85 34.85 -37.41
C PRO A 800 70.35 36.31 -37.27
N ARG A 801 71.58 36.61 -37.70
CA ARG A 801 72.20 37.94 -37.64
C ARG A 801 72.89 38.26 -38.95
N TYR A 802 72.83 39.52 -39.36
CA TYR A 802 73.51 40.03 -40.55
C TYR A 802 74.06 41.43 -40.30
N VAL A 803 75.25 41.75 -40.81
CA VAL A 803 75.86 43.09 -40.69
C VAL A 803 75.68 43.82 -42.03
N ALA A 804 74.90 44.90 -42.01
CA ALA A 804 74.62 45.72 -43.18
C ALA A 804 75.55 46.94 -43.23
N THR A 805 76.29 47.07 -44.33
CA THR A 805 77.21 48.18 -44.62
C THR A 805 76.67 49.14 -45.69
N GLU A 806 75.53 48.81 -46.30
CA GLU A 806 74.93 49.53 -47.42
C GLU A 806 73.47 49.87 -47.16
N SER A 807 72.99 51.00 -47.70
CA SER A 807 71.58 51.35 -47.66
C SER A 807 70.72 50.41 -48.51
N GLY A 808 69.44 50.27 -48.15
CA GLY A 808 68.47 49.41 -48.84
C GLY A 808 67.41 48.82 -47.91
N LYS A 809 66.45 48.08 -48.48
CA LYS A 809 65.40 47.37 -47.74
C LYS A 809 65.81 45.94 -47.46
N TYR A 810 65.81 45.54 -46.19
CA TYR A 810 66.18 44.21 -45.74
C TYR A 810 64.97 43.44 -45.23
N THR A 811 64.84 42.18 -45.66
CA THR A 811 63.84 41.21 -45.15
C THR A 811 64.52 39.89 -44.80
N VAL A 812 63.85 39.06 -43.99
CA VAL A 812 64.31 37.70 -43.66
C VAL A 812 63.17 36.70 -43.76
N GLN A 813 63.42 35.55 -44.40
CA GLN A 813 62.51 34.41 -44.47
C GLN A 813 62.87 33.36 -43.43
N LEU A 814 61.87 32.86 -42.70
CA LEU A 814 62.00 31.74 -41.77
C LEU A 814 61.12 30.58 -42.26
N THR A 815 61.69 29.38 -42.34
CA THR A 815 60.98 28.15 -42.75
C THR A 815 61.07 27.10 -41.66
N GLN A 816 59.92 26.61 -41.18
CA GLN A 816 59.81 25.57 -40.14
C GLN A 816 58.52 24.74 -40.32
N ASN A 817 58.59 23.41 -40.18
CA ASN A 817 57.43 22.48 -40.25
C ASN A 817 56.51 22.69 -41.48
N ASN A 818 57.09 22.83 -42.67
CA ASN A 818 56.40 23.09 -43.96
C ASN A 818 55.62 24.42 -44.06
N CYS A 819 55.74 25.35 -43.09
CA CYS A 819 55.27 26.73 -43.22
C CYS A 819 56.49 27.66 -43.48
N SER A 820 56.37 28.55 -44.48
CA SER A 820 57.41 29.53 -44.87
C SER A 820 56.86 30.96 -44.73
N LEU A 821 57.51 31.82 -43.94
CA LEU A 821 57.03 33.18 -43.65
C LEU A 821 58.13 34.23 -43.82
N LEU A 822 57.77 35.39 -44.39
CA LEU A 822 58.68 36.52 -44.65
C LEU A 822 58.46 37.65 -43.63
N SER A 823 59.53 38.31 -43.18
CA SER A 823 59.43 39.47 -42.28
C SER A 823 58.85 40.69 -43.01
N LYS A 824 58.40 41.69 -42.24
CA LYS A 824 58.23 43.05 -42.78
C LYS A 824 59.60 43.63 -43.19
N PRO A 825 59.68 44.46 -44.25
CA PRO A 825 60.94 45.07 -44.69
C PRO A 825 61.41 46.17 -43.73
N LEU A 826 62.72 46.19 -43.44
CA LEU A 826 63.42 47.23 -42.70
C LEU A 826 64.31 48.04 -43.65
N GLU A 827 64.12 49.36 -43.71
CA GLU A 827 64.86 50.25 -44.62
C GLU A 827 66.03 50.93 -43.91
N LEU A 828 67.23 50.81 -44.47
CA LEU A 828 68.45 51.49 -44.02
C LEU A 828 68.87 52.58 -45.00
N THR A 829 69.28 53.75 -44.51
CA THR A 829 69.73 54.91 -45.30
C THR A 829 71.17 55.31 -44.98
N SER A 830 71.85 56.05 -45.87
CA SER A 830 73.25 56.49 -45.68
C SER A 830 73.34 58.01 -45.44
N VAL A 831 74.36 58.47 -44.70
CA VAL A 831 74.54 59.89 -44.33
C VAL A 831 74.78 60.83 -45.54
N LEU A 832 75.07 60.31 -46.73
CA LEU A 832 75.35 61.13 -47.93
C LEU A 832 74.10 61.68 -48.65
N ASP A 833 72.88 61.30 -48.24
CA ASP A 833 71.63 61.68 -48.94
C ASP A 833 70.74 62.70 -48.19
N VAL A 834 71.26 63.47 -47.22
CA VAL A 834 70.46 64.50 -46.52
C VAL A 834 71.00 65.91 -46.77
N ILE A 835 70.30 66.63 -47.65
CA ILE A 835 70.47 68.08 -47.91
C ILE A 835 69.93 68.88 -46.70
N PRO A 836 70.63 69.90 -46.17
CA PRO A 836 70.16 70.71 -45.04
C PRO A 836 69.07 71.69 -45.50
N GLY A 837 67.82 71.38 -45.19
CA GLY A 837 66.64 72.18 -45.50
C GLY A 837 65.43 71.58 -44.82
N ALA A 838 65.47 71.56 -43.49
CA ALA A 838 64.56 70.78 -42.67
C ALA A 838 63.37 71.62 -42.15
N ILE A 839 62.31 70.87 -41.83
CA ILE A 839 61.29 71.11 -40.80
C ILE A 839 60.03 71.89 -41.24
N LYS A 840 58.93 71.13 -41.43
CA LYS A 840 57.55 71.61 -41.26
C LYS A 840 57.06 71.23 -39.84
N PRO A 841 56.27 72.09 -39.17
CA PRO A 841 56.05 72.02 -37.72
C PRO A 841 55.01 70.97 -37.31
N ILE A 842 55.26 70.31 -36.18
CA ILE A 842 54.26 69.53 -35.45
C ILE A 842 53.92 70.30 -34.17
N ASN A 843 52.68 70.79 -34.10
CA ASN A 843 52.05 71.28 -32.89
C ASN A 843 51.88 70.11 -31.91
N VAL A 844 52.58 70.14 -30.78
CA VAL A 844 52.18 69.41 -29.59
C VAL A 844 52.03 70.42 -28.46
N ALA A 845 50.81 70.46 -27.91
CA ALA A 845 50.44 71.26 -26.77
C ALA A 845 51.35 70.95 -25.57
N LEU A 846 51.80 72.02 -24.92
CA LEU A 846 52.62 72.00 -23.71
C LEU A 846 51.89 71.26 -22.57
N PRO A 847 52.52 70.25 -21.93
CA PRO A 847 52.20 69.92 -20.55
C PRO A 847 52.88 70.94 -19.62
N SER A 848 52.09 71.41 -18.68
CA SER A 848 52.42 72.20 -17.49
C SER A 848 53.84 72.08 -16.95
N VAL A 849 54.45 73.25 -16.75
CA VAL A 849 55.67 73.52 -15.99
C VAL A 849 55.54 72.97 -14.57
N TYR A 850 56.43 72.05 -14.19
CA TYR A 850 56.80 71.79 -12.80
C TYR A 850 58.33 71.89 -12.71
N ILE A 851 58.79 72.89 -11.96
CA ILE A 851 60.21 73.19 -11.75
C ILE A 851 60.69 72.34 -10.58
N GLU A 852 61.61 71.42 -10.81
CA GLU A 852 62.55 71.02 -9.76
C GLU A 852 63.90 71.69 -10.03
N LYS A 853 64.13 72.79 -9.31
CA LYS A 853 65.33 73.64 -9.36
C LYS A 853 66.53 73.03 -8.61
N ILE A 854 66.54 71.70 -8.42
CA ILE A 854 67.44 71.03 -7.48
C ILE A 854 68.72 70.53 -8.18
N ASN A 855 68.67 70.24 -9.49
CA ASN A 855 69.80 69.60 -10.18
C ASN A 855 70.72 70.53 -11.00
N LEU A 856 70.37 71.81 -11.25
CA LEU A 856 71.24 72.78 -11.93
C LEU A 856 71.63 73.94 -11.02
N GLN A 857 72.94 74.11 -10.79
CA GLN A 857 73.52 75.13 -9.91
C GLN A 857 74.46 76.06 -10.68
N LEU A 858 74.35 77.37 -10.39
CA LEU A 858 75.14 78.44 -10.99
C LEU A 858 75.73 79.29 -9.87
N PHE A 859 77.05 79.43 -9.81
CA PHE A 859 77.71 80.24 -8.78
C PHE A 859 79.09 80.76 -9.21
N PRO A 860 79.51 81.94 -8.71
CA PRO A 860 78.69 82.91 -7.97
C PRO A 860 77.61 83.53 -8.86
N ASN A 861 76.51 84.01 -8.28
CA ASN A 861 75.44 84.72 -8.99
C ASN A 861 74.80 85.74 -8.01
N PRO A 862 75.04 87.06 -8.15
CA PRO A 862 75.63 87.73 -9.31
C PRO A 862 77.12 87.44 -9.56
N VAL A 863 77.59 87.54 -10.81
CA VAL A 863 78.96 87.20 -11.25
C VAL A 863 79.59 88.38 -12.00
N SER A 864 80.90 88.56 -11.93
CA SER A 864 81.62 89.63 -12.66
C SER A 864 82.65 89.12 -13.67
N LYS A 865 83.21 87.92 -13.49
CA LYS A 865 84.26 87.36 -14.37
C LYS A 865 84.04 85.90 -14.74
N GLU A 866 83.92 84.99 -13.77
CA GLU A 866 83.80 83.55 -14.05
C GLU A 866 82.56 82.94 -13.40
N LEU A 867 81.75 82.24 -14.19
CA LEU A 867 80.55 81.54 -13.76
C LEU A 867 80.78 80.03 -13.79
N THR A 868 80.57 79.35 -12.65
CA THR A 868 80.58 77.89 -12.59
C THR A 868 79.19 77.34 -12.84
N VAL A 869 79.09 76.35 -13.73
CA VAL A 869 77.87 75.60 -14.03
C VAL A 869 78.05 74.16 -13.54
N ALA A 870 77.15 73.69 -12.68
CA ALA A 870 77.14 72.32 -12.18
C ALA A 870 75.75 71.68 -12.34
N TYR A 871 75.68 70.50 -12.96
CA TYR A 871 74.44 69.78 -13.24
C TYR A 871 74.49 68.34 -12.76
N LEU A 872 73.52 67.90 -11.95
CA LEU A 872 73.41 66.53 -11.43
C LEU A 872 72.56 65.66 -12.37
N SER A 873 73.13 64.56 -12.88
CA SER A 873 72.47 63.61 -13.80
C SER A 873 72.92 62.18 -13.54
N GLU A 874 72.01 61.21 -13.67
CA GLU A 874 72.33 59.77 -13.55
C GLU A 874 72.66 59.10 -14.90
N ASN A 875 72.57 59.84 -16.02
CA ASN A 875 72.88 59.34 -17.36
C ASN A 875 74.32 59.69 -17.78
N SER A 876 75.02 58.73 -18.40
CA SER A 876 76.46 58.80 -18.75
C SER A 876 76.74 59.17 -20.21
N TYR A 877 76.15 60.28 -20.68
CA TYR A 877 76.47 60.88 -21.99
C TYR A 877 77.27 62.18 -21.83
N ASN A 878 77.97 62.62 -22.89
CA ASN A 878 78.66 63.92 -22.93
C ASN A 878 77.64 65.08 -22.93
N LEU A 879 77.52 65.81 -21.81
CA LEU A 879 76.58 66.92 -21.66
C LEU A 879 77.20 68.26 -22.06
N THR A 880 76.41 69.16 -22.64
CA THR A 880 76.88 70.50 -23.04
C THR A 880 76.04 71.59 -22.37
N ALA A 881 76.71 72.62 -21.84
CA ALA A 881 76.08 73.81 -21.27
C ALA A 881 76.29 75.03 -22.16
N SER A 882 75.26 75.86 -22.29
CA SER A 882 75.31 77.08 -23.11
C SER A 882 74.86 78.29 -22.30
N VAL A 883 75.62 79.39 -22.37
CA VAL A 883 75.21 80.72 -21.88
C VAL A 883 74.46 81.42 -23.01
N ILE A 884 73.25 81.88 -22.73
CA ILE A 884 72.37 82.51 -23.70
C ILE A 884 71.85 83.86 -23.19
N SER A 885 71.63 84.81 -24.08
CA SER A 885 70.91 86.05 -23.79
C SER A 885 69.40 85.81 -23.70
N LEU A 886 68.64 86.79 -23.19
CA LEU A 886 67.20 86.66 -22.94
C LEU A 886 66.34 86.55 -24.22
N ASP A 887 66.88 86.97 -25.36
CA ASP A 887 66.33 86.78 -26.70
C ASP A 887 66.69 85.41 -27.31
N GLY A 888 67.45 84.56 -26.57
CA GLY A 888 67.70 83.16 -26.91
C GLY A 888 68.95 82.90 -27.74
N ILE A 889 69.81 83.90 -27.96
CA ILE A 889 71.07 83.75 -28.71
C ILE A 889 72.12 83.07 -27.82
N VAL A 890 72.78 82.04 -28.34
CA VAL A 890 73.89 81.36 -27.65
C VAL A 890 75.16 82.19 -27.77
N LEU A 891 75.68 82.64 -26.64
CA LEU A 891 76.87 83.48 -26.56
C LEU A 891 78.13 82.65 -26.30
N MET A 892 78.02 81.59 -25.51
CA MET A 892 79.11 80.67 -25.20
C MET A 892 78.58 79.26 -24.98
N GLN A 893 79.37 78.25 -25.31
CA GLN A 893 79.02 76.84 -25.10
C GLN A 893 80.26 76.03 -24.73
N LYS A 894 80.13 75.14 -23.74
CA LYS A 894 81.19 74.19 -23.34
C LYS A 894 80.60 72.84 -22.96
N LEU A 895 81.39 71.79 -23.20
CA LEU A 895 81.10 70.46 -22.68
C LEU A 895 81.26 70.47 -21.15
N LEU A 896 80.39 69.79 -20.43
CA LEU A 896 80.51 69.62 -18.99
C LEU A 896 81.30 68.34 -18.72
N ASN A 897 82.27 68.45 -17.81
CA ASN A 897 83.11 67.32 -17.45
C ASN A 897 82.38 66.46 -16.41
N ASP A 898 82.31 65.15 -16.66
CA ASP A 898 81.73 64.18 -15.75
C ASP A 898 82.64 64.00 -14.52
N ASN A 899 82.05 64.12 -13.33
CA ASN A 899 82.71 63.84 -12.06
C ASN A 899 81.87 62.86 -11.22
N GLY A 900 81.30 61.84 -11.88
CA GLY A 900 80.52 60.74 -11.30
C GLY A 900 79.02 60.89 -11.56
N LYS A 901 78.35 61.74 -10.77
CA LYS A 901 76.92 62.09 -10.98
C LYS A 901 76.69 63.59 -11.23
N THR A 902 77.75 64.41 -11.08
CA THR A 902 77.69 65.86 -11.29
C THR A 902 78.61 66.24 -12.44
N PHE A 903 78.05 66.91 -13.43
CA PHE A 903 78.73 67.42 -14.61
C PHE A 903 79.03 68.91 -14.43
N THR A 904 80.29 69.33 -14.56
CA THR A 904 80.70 70.71 -14.22
C THR A 904 81.63 71.35 -15.25
N ASN A 905 81.54 72.68 -15.44
CA ASN A 905 82.55 73.48 -16.14
C ASN A 905 82.42 74.99 -15.79
N GLN A 906 83.47 75.77 -16.06
CA GLN A 906 83.52 77.22 -15.85
C GLN A 906 83.47 78.00 -17.16
N PHE A 907 82.73 79.11 -17.14
CA PHE A 907 82.58 80.05 -18.25
C PHE A 907 83.17 81.40 -17.86
N ASP A 908 84.10 81.91 -18.68
CA ASP A 908 84.57 83.29 -18.57
C ASP A 908 83.52 84.20 -19.20
N VAL A 909 82.84 84.97 -18.36
CA VAL A 909 81.77 85.90 -18.70
C VAL A 909 82.24 87.35 -18.58
N ALA A 910 83.53 87.62 -18.35
CA ALA A 910 84.04 88.97 -18.07
C ALA A 910 83.79 89.96 -19.21
N THR A 911 83.78 89.48 -20.45
CA THR A 911 83.56 90.28 -21.67
C THR A 911 82.08 90.51 -21.99
N LEU A 912 81.15 89.86 -21.27
CA LEU A 912 79.72 90.12 -21.42
C LEU A 912 79.34 91.46 -20.75
N PRO A 913 78.48 92.28 -21.39
CA PRO A 913 77.90 93.46 -20.75
C PRO A 913 77.13 93.10 -19.46
N SER A 914 77.02 94.05 -18.54
CA SER A 914 76.21 93.88 -17.33
C SER A 914 74.74 93.69 -17.70
N GLY A 915 74.09 92.65 -17.15
CA GLY A 915 72.74 92.26 -17.55
C GLY A 915 72.32 90.88 -17.05
N LEU A 916 71.08 90.48 -17.34
CA LEU A 916 70.53 89.17 -16.99
C LEU A 916 70.68 88.20 -18.17
N TYR A 917 71.18 87.00 -17.89
CA TYR A 917 71.45 85.93 -18.86
C TYR A 917 70.89 84.59 -18.35
N LEU A 918 70.81 83.58 -19.22
CA LEU A 918 70.41 82.21 -18.89
C LEU A 918 71.53 81.22 -19.20
N VAL A 919 71.60 80.14 -18.44
CA VAL A 919 72.37 78.94 -18.77
C VAL A 919 71.41 77.81 -19.08
N GLN A 920 71.62 77.11 -20.19
CA GLN A 920 70.87 75.95 -20.62
C GLN A 920 71.73 74.70 -20.70
N VAL A 921 71.22 73.59 -20.16
CA VAL A 921 71.81 72.25 -20.26
C VAL A 921 70.75 71.30 -20.83
N SER A 922 71.15 70.48 -21.82
CA SER A 922 70.30 69.45 -22.42
C SER A 922 70.86 68.07 -22.13
N ASP A 923 70.03 67.14 -21.65
CA ASP A 923 70.42 65.77 -21.29
C ASP A 923 69.95 64.71 -22.30
N GLY A 924 69.51 65.14 -23.48
CA GLY A 924 69.01 64.29 -24.56
C GLY A 924 67.50 64.03 -24.50
N ASN A 925 66.86 64.21 -23.34
CA ASN A 925 65.41 64.08 -23.18
C ASN A 925 64.74 65.38 -22.71
N ARG A 926 65.47 66.28 -22.06
CA ARG A 926 64.95 67.55 -21.50
C ARG A 926 65.98 68.68 -21.65
N ILE A 927 65.47 69.92 -21.66
CA ILE A 927 66.29 71.14 -21.58
C ILE A 927 65.98 71.84 -20.27
N ILE A 928 67.01 72.11 -19.47
CA ILE A 928 66.90 72.76 -18.17
C ILE A 928 67.61 74.11 -18.24
N SER A 929 66.94 75.16 -17.77
CA SER A 929 67.44 76.54 -17.84
C SER A 929 67.50 77.18 -16.46
N LYS A 930 68.54 77.98 -16.18
CA LYS A 930 68.64 78.79 -14.96
C LYS A 930 69.28 80.14 -15.24
N SER A 931 68.76 81.21 -14.65
CA SER A 931 69.24 82.58 -14.88
C SER A 931 70.38 82.99 -13.96
N PHE A 932 71.27 83.86 -14.47
CA PHE A 932 72.28 84.54 -13.68
C PHE A 932 72.44 86.01 -14.10
N VAL A 933 72.89 86.84 -13.16
CA VAL A 933 73.12 88.27 -13.36
C VAL A 933 74.63 88.51 -13.52
N LYS A 934 75.03 89.08 -14.66
CA LYS A 934 76.36 89.63 -14.89
C LYS A 934 76.39 91.06 -14.35
N MET A 935 77.25 91.33 -13.37
CA MET A 935 77.52 92.67 -12.85
C MET A 935 78.52 93.42 -13.69
#